data_AF-A0A7V2B0K5-F1
#
_entry.id   AF-A0A7V2B0K5-F1
#
_cell.length_a   1.000
_cell.length_b   1.000
_cell.length_c   1.000
_cell.angle_alpha   90.00
_cell.angle_beta   90.00
_cell.angle_gamma   90.00
#
_symmetry.space_group_name_H-M   'P 1'
#
loop_
_entity.id
_entity.type
_entity.pdbx_description
1 polymer ?
#
loop_
_entity_poly.entity_id
_entity_poly.type
_entity_poly.pdbx_seq_one_letter_code
_entity_poly.pdbx_strand_id
1 'polypeptide(L)'
;MTWRLGAHCCWIVGALLLAGCQTHARRVPETGYRGWTAYGGSPDFLHYSALEQINRENVHRLRVAWVYETGDAFPGSEMQCNPIVIDGVLYATTPRLRVIALDAATGTLRWQFDPHNGQAPTGKLRNRGLAYWQDATGRDRRLFVVVQHWLYALDARSGRPIVSFGDSGRVDLRQGLGRDPQSLSITATSPGVVYRDLLILGSTVGEDLPAAPGDIRAFDVRTGALRWRFHTIPHPGEFGYESWPSDAWTYVGGANAWSGLSLDTTRGIVFAPTGSAAYDFYGGNRQGDNLFANTLLALDAATGRRLWHFQVVRHDVWDRDLPAPPTLVTVRRGRRLIDAVAQITKHGYVFVFERETGKPLFPIDEHPIPSSDVPGERLAATQPIPRKPPPFVRTHFHDSLLTRRTPEAYQAVRAQLQHLRYGHPFTPPSFEGTVVFPGLDGGGEWGGAAFDPETGYLYVNANEMAWIIRLVPRGEARWSGRNIYRQFCASCHREDFRGNPPEFPSLEQMQLAQRYTVASLAAFLRSGSGRMPGFAYLGQASLEAVAEFLLTGRDRALDAPPDSTLLARVPYKHDGYNKFLDPEGYPAITPPWGTLTAIDLDRGEIVWQVPLGEVPALAAQGLRHTGCENYGGPVVTAGGLVFIAATCDRKIRAFDKYTGQLLWEAVLPAAGYATPAVYELGGKPYVVIAAGGGKWGEPSGGSYVAFTLE
;
A
#
# COMPACT_ATOMS: atom_id res chain seq x y z
N MET A 1 -35.51 -54.83 -71.53
CA MET A 1 -35.17 -53.41 -71.30
C MET A 1 -35.39 -53.12 -69.82
N THR A 2 -34.31 -52.79 -69.09
CA THR A 2 -34.23 -51.82 -67.98
C THR A 2 -35.46 -51.70 -67.04
N TRP A 3 -35.43 -52.06 -65.76
CA TRP A 3 -34.75 -51.40 -64.64
C TRP A 3 -34.89 -52.27 -63.37
N ARG A 4 -33.85 -52.29 -62.52
CA ARG A 4 -33.79 -53.05 -61.25
C ARG A 4 -34.38 -52.24 -60.09
N LEU A 5 -35.17 -52.89 -59.25
CA LEU A 5 -35.42 -52.53 -57.85
C LEU A 5 -35.21 -53.79 -57.02
N GLY A 6 -34.17 -53.80 -56.20
CA GLY A 6 -33.83 -54.89 -55.30
C GLY A 6 -33.34 -54.31 -53.98
N ALA A 7 -34.15 -54.49 -52.94
CA ALA A 7 -33.82 -54.13 -51.57
C ALA A 7 -32.76 -55.10 -51.01
N HIS A 8 -31.69 -54.57 -50.41
CA HIS A 8 -30.88 -55.32 -49.45
C HIS A 8 -30.39 -54.43 -48.31
N CYS A 9 -30.50 -55.03 -47.13
CA CYS A 9 -30.21 -54.54 -45.79
C CYS A 9 -28.71 -54.26 -45.59
N CYS A 10 -28.35 -53.07 -45.12
CA CYS A 10 -27.00 -52.75 -44.64
C CYS A 10 -27.03 -52.51 -43.13
N TRP A 11 -26.26 -53.32 -42.40
CA TRP A 11 -25.93 -53.14 -40.99
C TRP A 11 -25.05 -51.90 -40.82
N ILE A 12 -25.48 -50.93 -40.01
CA ILE A 12 -24.64 -49.81 -39.56
C ILE A 12 -24.17 -50.14 -38.14
N VAL A 13 -22.87 -50.40 -37.99
CA VAL A 13 -22.19 -50.44 -36.69
C VAL A 13 -21.91 -48.99 -36.30
N GLY A 14 -22.62 -48.51 -35.27
CA GLY A 14 -22.40 -47.18 -34.68
C GLY A 14 -21.14 -47.16 -33.82
N ALA A 15 -20.14 -46.40 -34.25
CA ALA A 15 -19.04 -45.97 -33.39
C ALA A 15 -19.46 -44.73 -32.60
N LEU A 16 -19.79 -44.93 -31.32
CA LEU A 16 -19.98 -43.87 -30.33
C LEU A 16 -18.61 -43.25 -29.98
N LEU A 17 -18.33 -42.06 -30.52
CA LEU A 17 -17.25 -41.20 -30.04
C LEU A 17 -17.62 -40.65 -28.65
N LEU A 18 -17.11 -41.28 -27.60
CA LEU A 18 -17.08 -40.71 -26.25
C LEU A 18 -16.11 -39.52 -26.24
N ALA A 19 -16.62 -38.32 -26.52
CA ALA A 19 -15.91 -37.09 -26.24
C ALA A 19 -15.82 -36.89 -24.72
N GLY A 20 -14.72 -37.37 -24.13
CA GLY A 20 -14.42 -37.20 -22.72
C GLY A 20 -14.44 -35.72 -22.32
N CYS A 21 -15.30 -35.34 -21.39
CA CYS A 21 -15.28 -34.03 -20.74
C CYS A 21 -14.01 -33.89 -19.90
N GLN A 22 -12.92 -33.39 -20.48
CA GLN A 22 -11.71 -33.07 -19.72
C GLN A 22 -11.85 -31.71 -19.03
N THR A 23 -12.07 -31.73 -17.71
CA THR A 23 -11.92 -30.54 -16.87
C THR A 23 -10.46 -30.07 -16.90
N HIS A 24 -10.20 -28.85 -17.35
CA HIS A 24 -8.84 -28.30 -17.33
C HIS A 24 -8.40 -28.10 -15.87
N ALA A 25 -7.41 -28.88 -15.43
CA ALA A 25 -6.78 -28.70 -14.12
C ALA A 25 -6.12 -27.31 -14.05
N ARG A 26 -6.08 -26.71 -12.85
CA ARG A 26 -5.28 -25.49 -12.62
C ARG A 26 -3.83 -25.87 -12.90
N ARG A 27 -3.22 -25.28 -13.93
CA ARG A 27 -1.80 -25.47 -14.22
C ARG A 27 -1.02 -24.61 -13.23
N VAL A 28 -0.45 -25.24 -12.21
CA VAL A 28 0.61 -24.62 -11.42
C VAL A 28 1.88 -24.67 -12.27
N PRO A 29 2.60 -23.56 -12.48
CA PRO A 29 3.85 -23.61 -13.22
C PRO A 29 4.86 -24.52 -12.51
N GLU A 30 5.22 -25.65 -13.12
CA GLU A 30 6.15 -26.66 -12.55
C GLU A 30 7.56 -26.09 -12.29
N THR A 31 7.94 -24.99 -12.94
CA THR A 31 9.28 -24.38 -12.88
C THR A 31 9.28 -22.91 -12.42
N GLY A 32 8.14 -22.38 -11.95
CA GLY A 32 7.98 -21.00 -11.46
C GLY A 32 7.93 -20.90 -9.92
N TYR A 33 8.16 -19.70 -9.38
CA TYR A 33 7.92 -19.35 -7.96
C TYR A 33 8.75 -20.11 -6.90
N ARG A 34 9.91 -20.65 -7.26
CA ARG A 34 10.87 -21.22 -6.28
C ARG A 34 11.85 -20.18 -5.71
N GLY A 35 12.04 -19.07 -6.43
CA GLY A 35 12.84 -17.93 -5.98
C GLY A 35 11.98 -16.73 -5.60
N TRP A 36 12.61 -15.68 -5.07
CA TRP A 36 11.96 -14.44 -4.66
C TRP A 36 12.61 -13.24 -5.35
N THR A 37 12.48 -13.17 -6.67
CA THR A 37 13.34 -12.32 -7.52
C THR A 37 12.80 -10.90 -7.73
N ALA A 38 11.56 -10.65 -7.33
CA ALA A 38 10.91 -9.35 -7.39
C ALA A 38 10.16 -9.07 -6.07
N TYR A 39 9.81 -7.82 -5.84
CA TYR A 39 8.93 -7.42 -4.74
C TYR A 39 7.62 -8.22 -4.78
N GLY A 40 7.24 -8.83 -3.65
CA GLY A 40 6.09 -9.75 -3.58
C GLY A 40 6.35 -11.15 -4.16
N GLY A 41 7.62 -11.47 -4.46
CA GLY A 41 8.10 -12.76 -4.95
C GLY A 41 8.28 -12.82 -6.47
N SER A 42 7.35 -12.23 -7.21
CA SER A 42 7.28 -12.26 -8.66
C SER A 42 6.58 -11.02 -9.20
N PRO A 43 6.80 -10.62 -10.47
CA PRO A 43 6.20 -9.42 -11.05
C PRO A 43 4.66 -9.43 -11.06
N ASP A 44 4.05 -10.60 -11.03
CA ASP A 44 2.60 -10.83 -11.00
C ASP A 44 1.99 -10.70 -9.58
N PHE A 45 2.83 -10.44 -8.58
CA PHE A 45 2.49 -10.13 -7.19
C PHE A 45 1.64 -11.20 -6.50
N LEU A 46 1.90 -12.48 -6.82
CA LEU A 46 1.16 -13.62 -6.28
C LEU A 46 1.40 -13.89 -4.80
N HIS A 47 2.56 -13.50 -4.27
CA HIS A 47 3.04 -13.90 -2.93
C HIS A 47 2.95 -15.41 -2.72
N TYR A 48 3.34 -16.14 -3.76
CA TYR A 48 3.30 -17.59 -3.80
C TYR A 48 4.71 -18.16 -3.86
N SER A 49 4.93 -19.27 -3.15
CA SER A 49 6.12 -20.09 -3.32
C SER A 49 5.75 -21.53 -3.68
N ALA A 50 6.36 -22.06 -4.73
CA ALA A 50 6.20 -23.46 -5.13
C ALA A 50 7.00 -24.44 -4.24
N LEU A 51 7.62 -23.96 -3.16
CA LEU A 51 8.37 -24.80 -2.23
C LEU A 51 7.43 -25.57 -1.29
N GLU A 52 7.65 -26.87 -1.20
CA GLU A 52 6.87 -27.82 -0.39
C GLU A 52 7.67 -28.46 0.76
N GLN A 53 8.99 -28.19 0.81
CA GLN A 53 9.90 -28.76 1.80
C GLN A 53 9.49 -28.38 3.23
N ILE A 54 9.07 -27.12 3.45
CA ILE A 54 8.39 -26.69 4.67
C ILE A 54 6.89 -26.87 4.45
N ASN A 55 6.26 -27.71 5.25
CA ASN A 55 4.86 -28.07 5.09
C ASN A 55 4.16 -28.26 6.45
N ARG A 56 2.87 -28.56 6.38
CA ARG A 56 1.97 -28.73 7.54
C ARG A 56 2.50 -29.74 8.57
N GLU A 57 3.23 -30.77 8.13
CA GLU A 57 3.72 -31.84 8.99
C GLU A 57 5.01 -31.47 9.71
N ASN A 58 5.82 -30.56 9.16
CA ASN A 58 7.16 -30.27 9.68
C ASN A 58 7.41 -28.81 10.06
N VAL A 59 6.48 -27.89 9.81
CA VAL A 59 6.63 -26.45 10.12
C VAL A 59 6.99 -26.18 11.58
N HIS A 60 6.52 -27.02 12.50
CA HIS A 60 6.85 -26.94 13.92
C HIS A 60 8.35 -27.13 14.24
N ARG A 61 9.13 -27.65 13.28
CA ARG A 61 10.59 -27.82 13.36
C ARG A 61 11.38 -26.62 12.86
N LEU A 62 10.73 -25.56 12.37
CA LEU A 62 11.44 -24.35 11.95
C LEU A 62 12.27 -23.77 13.10
N ARG A 63 13.48 -23.32 12.75
CA ARG A 63 14.42 -22.64 13.64
C ARG A 63 15.01 -21.44 12.93
N VAL A 64 15.53 -20.49 13.71
CA VAL A 64 16.29 -19.36 13.19
C VAL A 64 17.55 -19.90 12.53
N ALA A 65 17.71 -19.64 11.23
CA ALA A 65 18.89 -19.98 10.45
C ALA A 65 20.00 -18.96 10.68
N TRP A 66 19.63 -17.68 10.63
CA TRP A 66 20.52 -16.55 10.84
C TRP A 66 19.72 -15.30 11.19
N VAL A 67 20.40 -14.34 11.82
CA VAL A 67 19.91 -12.99 12.07
C VAL A 67 20.97 -12.00 11.59
N TYR A 68 20.55 -11.01 10.81
CA TYR A 68 21.39 -9.88 10.44
C TYR A 68 20.89 -8.60 11.11
N GLU A 69 21.73 -8.00 11.95
CA GLU A 69 21.48 -6.71 12.57
C GLU A 69 22.02 -5.58 11.69
N THR A 70 21.15 -4.66 11.27
CA THR A 70 21.49 -3.54 10.36
C THR A 70 22.35 -2.47 11.03
N GLY A 71 22.30 -2.37 12.36
CA GLY A 71 23.11 -1.45 13.16
C GLY A 71 22.75 0.03 13.02
N ASP A 72 21.62 0.37 12.39
CA ASP A 72 21.22 1.77 12.14
C ASP A 72 19.78 2.12 12.55
N ALA A 73 19.14 1.24 13.32
CA ALA A 73 17.85 1.49 13.97
C ALA A 73 17.89 2.74 14.87
N PHE A 74 16.74 3.39 15.01
CA PHE A 74 16.55 4.59 15.83
C PHE A 74 15.15 4.59 16.46
N PRO A 75 14.87 5.40 17.50
CA PRO A 75 13.53 5.47 18.09
C PRO A 75 12.45 5.79 17.05
N GLY A 76 11.46 4.92 16.92
CA GLY A 76 10.38 5.03 15.93
C GLY A 76 10.73 4.52 14.52
N SER A 77 11.94 3.99 14.32
CA SER A 77 12.29 3.31 13.06
C SER A 77 11.37 2.11 12.80
N GLU A 78 11.02 1.92 11.54
CA GLU A 78 10.26 0.77 11.06
C GLU A 78 10.92 0.24 9.78
N MET A 79 10.61 -1.01 9.42
CA MET A 79 11.05 -1.61 8.16
C MET A 79 9.88 -2.28 7.48
N GLN A 80 9.65 -1.92 6.21
CA GLN A 80 8.59 -2.47 5.37
C GLN A 80 9.15 -3.28 4.20
N CYS A 81 10.48 -3.46 4.17
CA CYS A 81 11.20 -4.09 3.09
C CYS A 81 10.85 -5.58 2.97
N ASN A 82 10.27 -5.96 1.83
CA ASN A 82 10.28 -7.33 1.33
C ASN A 82 11.57 -7.49 0.50
N PRO A 83 12.56 -8.28 0.99
CA PRO A 83 13.83 -8.42 0.29
C PRO A 83 13.67 -9.23 -0.99
N ILE A 84 14.59 -9.05 -1.93
CA ILE A 84 14.69 -9.90 -3.14
C ILE A 84 15.93 -10.79 -3.05
N VAL A 85 15.82 -12.03 -3.54
CA VAL A 85 16.89 -13.03 -3.50
C VAL A 85 17.22 -13.49 -4.92
N ILE A 86 18.46 -13.25 -5.35
CA ILE A 86 18.93 -13.48 -6.72
C ILE A 86 20.32 -14.10 -6.65
N ASP A 87 20.51 -15.25 -7.29
CA ASP A 87 21.79 -15.96 -7.36
C ASP A 87 22.48 -16.14 -5.98
N GLY A 88 21.69 -16.45 -4.95
CA GLY A 88 22.19 -16.65 -3.58
C GLY A 88 22.53 -15.36 -2.81
N VAL A 89 22.18 -14.20 -3.35
CA VAL A 89 22.34 -12.90 -2.70
C VAL A 89 20.97 -12.33 -2.33
N LEU A 90 20.82 -11.95 -1.06
CA LEU A 90 19.65 -11.24 -0.57
C LEU A 90 19.92 -9.73 -0.61
N TYR A 91 19.08 -8.98 -1.30
CA TYR A 91 19.13 -7.52 -1.37
C TYR A 91 17.98 -6.89 -0.58
N ALA A 92 18.32 -5.91 0.26
CA ALA A 92 17.37 -5.35 1.22
C ALA A 92 17.69 -3.88 1.56
N THR A 93 16.76 -3.22 2.27
CA THR A 93 16.93 -1.84 2.77
C THR A 93 16.84 -1.76 4.30
N THR A 94 17.71 -0.98 4.92
CA THR A 94 17.76 -0.81 6.40
C THR A 94 16.80 0.29 6.90
N PRO A 95 16.62 0.47 8.23
CA PRO A 95 15.92 1.62 8.81
C PRO A 95 16.29 3.00 8.26
N ARG A 96 17.55 3.23 7.86
CA ARG A 96 18.01 4.48 7.24
C ARG A 96 18.10 4.40 5.71
N LEU A 97 17.44 3.41 5.11
CA LEU A 97 17.45 3.16 3.67
C LEU A 97 18.84 2.95 3.06
N ARG A 98 19.78 2.41 3.85
CA ARG A 98 20.98 1.80 3.25
C ARG A 98 20.56 0.59 2.44
N VAL A 99 21.16 0.38 1.29
CA VAL A 99 20.99 -0.86 0.54
C VAL A 99 22.05 -1.85 0.98
N ILE A 100 21.65 -3.05 1.37
CA ILE A 100 22.56 -4.12 1.78
C ILE A 100 22.43 -5.32 0.84
N ALA A 101 23.55 -6.00 0.63
CA ALA A 101 23.59 -7.32 0.03
C ALA A 101 24.13 -8.32 1.04
N LEU A 102 23.37 -9.35 1.33
CA LEU A 102 23.73 -10.43 2.23
C LEU A 102 23.92 -11.73 1.45
N ASP A 103 24.81 -12.58 1.94
CA ASP A 103 24.75 -14.00 1.60
C ASP A 103 23.42 -14.59 2.09
N ALA A 104 22.62 -15.14 1.19
CA ALA A 104 21.27 -15.58 1.55
C ALA A 104 21.26 -16.87 2.40
N ALA A 105 22.35 -17.65 2.45
CA ALA A 105 22.42 -18.83 3.31
C ALA A 105 22.80 -18.47 4.75
N THR A 106 23.65 -17.45 4.93
CA THR A 106 24.29 -17.15 6.22
C THR A 106 23.92 -15.81 6.83
N GLY A 107 23.30 -14.91 6.07
CA GLY A 107 23.05 -13.52 6.49
C GLY A 107 24.30 -12.65 6.55
N THR A 108 25.45 -13.12 6.03
CA THR A 108 26.72 -12.37 6.07
C THR A 108 26.70 -11.20 5.09
N LEU A 109 27.05 -10.00 5.56
CA LEU A 109 27.16 -8.81 4.71
C LEU A 109 28.23 -8.98 3.62
N ARG A 110 27.84 -8.76 2.36
CA ARG A 110 28.74 -8.73 1.20
C ARG A 110 29.15 -7.31 0.85
N TRP A 111 28.19 -6.41 0.75
CA TRP A 111 28.42 -4.98 0.53
C TRP A 111 27.23 -4.17 1.06
N GLN A 112 27.45 -2.87 1.27
CA GLN A 112 26.39 -1.91 1.57
C GLN A 112 26.59 -0.60 0.79
N PHE A 113 25.49 0.08 0.52
CA PHE A 113 25.43 1.42 -0.04
C PHE A 113 24.67 2.35 0.92
N ASP A 114 25.28 3.48 1.27
CA ASP A 114 24.67 4.50 2.13
C ASP A 114 24.32 5.74 1.29
N PRO A 115 23.03 5.98 0.98
CA PRO A 115 22.62 7.14 0.16
C PRO A 115 22.84 8.48 0.88
N HIS A 116 23.10 8.47 2.18
CA HIS A 116 23.32 9.65 3.01
C HIS A 116 24.80 9.96 3.24
N ASN A 117 25.73 9.17 2.66
CA ASN A 117 27.17 9.35 2.81
C ASN A 117 27.61 9.46 4.29
N GLY A 118 27.01 8.64 5.17
CA GLY A 118 27.28 8.63 6.60
C GLY A 118 26.56 9.70 7.42
N GLN A 119 25.83 10.61 6.79
CA GLN A 119 24.97 11.57 7.49
C GLN A 119 23.70 10.88 8.01
N ALA A 120 23.13 11.41 9.09
CA ALA A 120 21.81 10.95 9.52
C ALA A 120 20.74 11.42 8.52
N PRO A 121 19.79 10.56 8.14
CA PRO A 121 18.68 11.00 7.31
C PRO A 121 17.89 12.09 8.03
N THR A 122 17.32 13.02 7.27
CA THR A 122 16.38 14.03 7.77
C THR A 122 15.02 13.36 8.03
N GLY A 123 14.96 12.54 9.09
CA GLY A 123 13.75 11.89 9.56
C GLY A 123 13.52 10.46 9.08
N LYS A 124 12.30 9.95 9.34
CA LYS A 124 11.88 8.58 9.05
C LYS A 124 11.61 8.44 7.56
N LEU A 125 12.07 7.36 6.92
CA LEU A 125 11.78 7.10 5.51
C LEU A 125 11.18 5.70 5.37
N ARG A 126 10.14 5.55 4.56
CA ARG A 126 9.49 4.26 4.28
C ARG A 126 9.91 3.78 2.90
N ASN A 127 10.29 2.50 2.82
CA ASN A 127 10.61 1.81 1.58
C ASN A 127 10.21 0.34 1.74
N ARG A 128 9.61 -0.23 0.68
CA ARG A 128 9.09 -1.60 0.67
C ARG A 128 9.99 -2.60 -0.06
N GLY A 129 11.08 -2.14 -0.67
CA GLY A 129 12.05 -3.01 -1.34
C GLY A 129 12.73 -2.35 -2.54
N LEU A 130 13.30 -3.21 -3.37
CA LEU A 130 14.09 -2.85 -4.55
C LEU A 130 13.53 -3.52 -5.81
N ALA A 131 13.87 -2.96 -6.97
CA ALA A 131 13.69 -3.63 -8.25
C ALA A 131 15.04 -4.10 -8.80
N TYR A 132 15.05 -5.23 -9.50
CA TYR A 132 16.25 -5.77 -10.14
C TYR A 132 16.07 -5.86 -11.65
N TRP A 133 17.15 -5.58 -12.37
CA TRP A 133 17.25 -5.81 -13.80
C TRP A 133 18.61 -6.42 -14.14
N GLN A 134 18.64 -7.27 -15.15
CA GLN A 134 19.88 -7.69 -15.78
C GLN A 134 19.75 -7.74 -17.29
N ASP A 135 20.87 -7.55 -17.98
CA ASP A 135 20.92 -7.76 -19.41
C ASP A 135 20.89 -9.26 -19.75
N ALA A 136 20.67 -9.58 -21.03
CA ALA A 136 20.62 -10.96 -21.50
C ALA A 136 21.93 -11.74 -21.27
N THR A 137 23.07 -11.04 -21.15
CA THR A 137 24.37 -11.67 -20.87
C THR A 137 24.63 -11.87 -19.37
N GLY A 138 23.81 -11.28 -18.49
CA GLY A 138 24.00 -11.28 -17.04
C GLY A 138 25.25 -10.51 -16.58
N ARG A 139 25.85 -9.69 -17.45
CA ARG A 139 27.07 -8.89 -17.15
C ARG A 139 26.74 -7.54 -16.56
N ASP A 140 25.62 -6.94 -16.98
CA ASP A 140 25.06 -5.72 -16.41
C ASP A 140 23.89 -6.12 -15.50
N ARG A 141 24.04 -5.86 -14.20
CA ARG A 141 23.08 -6.25 -13.16
C ARG A 141 22.84 -5.04 -12.28
N ARG A 142 21.59 -4.61 -12.19
CA ARG A 142 21.21 -3.34 -11.59
C ARG A 142 20.16 -3.52 -10.52
N LEU A 143 20.34 -2.79 -9.43
CA LEU A 143 19.31 -2.59 -8.40
C LEU A 143 18.81 -1.16 -8.50
N PHE A 144 17.50 -0.99 -8.40
CA PHE A 144 16.85 0.31 -8.33
C PHE A 144 16.20 0.50 -6.97
N VAL A 145 16.46 1.67 -6.38
CA VAL A 145 15.89 2.07 -5.08
C VAL A 145 15.57 3.56 -5.13
N VAL A 146 14.45 3.94 -4.53
CA VAL A 146 14.09 5.34 -4.34
C VAL A 146 14.36 5.73 -2.89
N VAL A 147 15.13 6.80 -2.73
CA VAL A 147 15.44 7.41 -1.43
C VAL A 147 15.08 8.88 -1.53
N GLN A 148 14.06 9.30 -0.77
CA GLN A 148 13.43 10.61 -0.93
C GLN A 148 12.95 10.79 -2.39
N HIS A 149 13.37 11.82 -3.09
CA HIS A 149 13.01 12.07 -4.50
C HIS A 149 14.02 11.47 -5.50
N TRP A 150 15.09 10.82 -5.04
CA TRP A 150 16.12 10.29 -5.91
C TRP A 150 15.88 8.81 -6.22
N LEU A 151 15.74 8.48 -7.50
CA LEU A 151 15.81 7.11 -8.01
C LEU A 151 17.27 6.77 -8.31
N TYR A 152 17.87 5.85 -7.55
CA TYR A 152 19.23 5.38 -7.74
C TYR A 152 19.27 4.12 -8.60
N ALA A 153 20.34 3.96 -9.39
CA ALA A 153 20.73 2.71 -10.02
C ALA A 153 22.09 2.25 -9.48
N LEU A 154 22.14 1.06 -8.89
CA LEU A 154 23.35 0.49 -8.28
C LEU A 154 23.77 -0.78 -9.03
N ASP A 155 25.07 -1.00 -9.21
CA ASP A 155 25.59 -2.29 -9.67
C ASP A 155 25.32 -3.34 -8.58
N ALA A 156 24.59 -4.40 -8.92
CA ALA A 156 24.12 -5.40 -7.95
C ALA A 156 25.25 -6.22 -7.31
N ARG A 157 26.46 -6.21 -7.88
CA ARG A 157 27.60 -6.97 -7.36
C ARG A 157 28.40 -6.18 -6.34
N SER A 158 28.43 -4.85 -6.48
CA SER A 158 29.30 -3.97 -5.69
C SER A 158 28.56 -2.92 -4.86
N GLY A 159 27.28 -2.67 -5.14
CA GLY A 159 26.50 -1.59 -4.53
C GLY A 159 26.87 -0.19 -4.99
N ARG A 160 27.81 -0.05 -5.94
CA ARG A 160 28.26 1.26 -6.42
C ARG A 160 27.21 1.88 -7.35
N PRO A 161 26.93 3.19 -7.25
CA PRO A 161 26.10 3.89 -8.22
C PRO A 161 26.64 3.74 -9.65
N ILE A 162 25.74 3.50 -10.60
CA ILE A 162 26.07 3.37 -12.01
C ILE A 162 26.13 4.77 -12.62
N VAL A 163 27.34 5.32 -12.72
CA VAL A 163 27.56 6.74 -13.10
C VAL A 163 26.87 7.15 -14.41
N SER A 164 26.66 6.23 -15.35
CA SER A 164 25.97 6.50 -16.62
C SER A 164 24.44 6.57 -16.53
N PHE A 165 23.84 6.32 -15.37
CA PHE A 165 22.40 6.41 -15.16
C PHE A 165 22.02 7.79 -14.60
N GLY A 166 21.18 8.53 -15.33
CA GLY A 166 20.71 9.85 -14.95
C GLY A 166 21.85 10.83 -14.70
N ASP A 167 21.74 11.60 -13.62
CA ASP A 167 22.82 12.42 -13.08
C ASP A 167 23.67 11.59 -12.11
N SER A 168 24.81 11.09 -12.59
CA SER A 168 25.83 10.45 -11.77
C SER A 168 25.33 9.25 -10.93
N GLY A 169 24.40 8.46 -11.48
CA GLY A 169 23.84 7.27 -10.84
C GLY A 169 22.43 7.44 -10.28
N ARG A 170 21.77 8.59 -10.49
CA ARG A 170 20.42 8.84 -9.99
C ARG A 170 19.58 9.77 -10.86
N VAL A 171 18.26 9.71 -10.72
CA VAL A 171 17.27 10.57 -11.38
C VAL A 171 16.45 11.31 -10.32
N ASP A 172 16.25 12.62 -10.48
CA ASP A 172 15.34 13.41 -9.64
C ASP A 172 13.90 13.21 -10.11
N LEU A 173 13.09 12.54 -9.29
CA LEU A 173 11.70 12.22 -9.60
C LEU A 173 10.77 13.43 -9.63
N ARG A 174 11.21 14.61 -9.19
CA ARG A 174 10.43 15.86 -9.29
C ARG A 174 10.44 16.44 -10.70
N GLN A 175 11.41 16.04 -11.52
CA GLN A 175 11.57 16.56 -12.88
C GLN A 175 10.46 16.05 -13.82
N GLY A 176 10.12 16.91 -14.77
CA GLY A 176 9.21 16.59 -15.86
C GLY A 176 7.71 16.65 -15.53
N LEU A 177 7.30 16.94 -14.29
CA LEU A 177 5.87 16.92 -13.87
C LEU A 177 5.07 18.19 -14.23
N GLY A 178 5.60 19.07 -15.07
CA GLY A 178 4.91 20.30 -15.50
C GLY A 178 4.76 21.37 -14.41
N ARG A 179 5.48 21.23 -13.29
CA ARG A 179 5.54 22.17 -12.16
C ARG A 179 6.99 22.37 -11.74
N ASP A 180 7.27 23.43 -10.97
CA ASP A 180 8.63 23.68 -10.46
C ASP A 180 9.11 22.51 -9.60
N PRO A 181 10.15 21.76 -10.01
CA PRO A 181 10.67 20.64 -9.23
C PRO A 181 11.07 21.02 -7.80
N GLN A 182 11.48 22.27 -7.55
CA GLN A 182 11.89 22.69 -6.21
C GLN A 182 10.72 22.91 -5.26
N SER A 183 9.49 23.06 -5.77
CA SER A 183 8.28 23.21 -4.96
C SER A 183 7.59 21.88 -4.64
N LEU A 184 7.95 20.80 -5.34
CA LEU A 184 7.28 19.50 -5.23
C LEU A 184 7.86 18.60 -4.15
N SER A 185 6.98 17.90 -3.45
CA SER A 185 7.30 16.74 -2.62
C SER A 185 6.84 15.47 -3.32
N ILE A 186 7.79 14.57 -3.61
CA ILE A 186 7.54 13.27 -4.23
C ILE A 186 8.56 12.24 -3.71
N THR A 187 8.10 11.00 -3.54
CA THR A 187 8.94 9.83 -3.28
C THR A 187 8.30 8.61 -3.95
N ALA A 188 8.90 7.43 -3.80
CA ALA A 188 8.25 6.16 -4.10
C ALA A 188 8.51 5.19 -2.95
N THR A 189 7.44 4.79 -2.26
CA THR A 189 7.51 3.87 -1.13
C THR A 189 7.58 2.41 -1.60
N SER A 190 6.89 2.07 -2.69
CA SER A 190 7.00 0.77 -3.36
C SER A 190 8.05 0.79 -4.48
N PRO A 191 8.79 -0.33 -4.68
CA PRO A 191 9.63 -0.47 -5.86
C PRO A 191 8.77 -0.54 -7.13
N GLY A 192 9.37 -0.12 -8.25
CA GLY A 192 8.76 -0.25 -9.57
C GLY A 192 8.82 -1.68 -10.10
N VAL A 193 8.17 -1.91 -11.24
CA VAL A 193 8.26 -3.17 -12.00
C VAL A 193 9.16 -2.99 -13.21
N VAL A 194 9.86 -4.06 -13.58
CA VAL A 194 10.80 -4.05 -14.71
C VAL A 194 10.20 -4.82 -15.88
N TYR A 195 9.97 -4.13 -17.00
CA TYR A 195 9.52 -4.72 -18.25
C TYR A 195 10.56 -4.49 -19.34
N ARG A 196 11.29 -5.54 -19.72
CA ARG A 196 12.40 -5.48 -20.70
C ARG A 196 13.48 -4.47 -20.28
N ASP A 197 13.58 -3.34 -20.96
CA ASP A 197 14.51 -2.23 -20.73
C ASP A 197 13.86 -1.06 -19.99
N LEU A 198 12.65 -1.24 -19.44
CA LEU A 198 11.89 -0.20 -18.74
C LEU A 198 11.75 -0.52 -17.26
N LEU A 199 12.03 0.47 -16.41
CA LEU A 199 11.58 0.53 -15.02
C LEU A 199 10.31 1.40 -14.96
N ILE A 200 9.17 0.78 -14.66
CA ILE A 200 7.87 1.45 -14.54
C ILE A 200 7.61 1.71 -13.06
N LEU A 201 7.32 2.97 -12.71
CA LEU A 201 7.26 3.43 -11.33
C LEU A 201 6.01 4.28 -11.08
N GLY A 202 5.35 4.04 -9.95
CA GLY A 202 4.37 4.95 -9.36
C GLY A 202 5.02 6.00 -8.46
N SER A 203 4.25 6.63 -7.59
CA SER A 203 4.80 7.63 -6.65
C SER A 203 3.94 7.77 -5.40
N THR A 204 4.52 8.37 -4.37
CA THR A 204 3.83 8.93 -3.21
C THR A 204 3.99 10.44 -3.29
N VAL A 205 2.88 11.16 -3.16
CA VAL A 205 2.78 12.63 -3.21
C VAL A 205 1.99 13.13 -1.99
N GLY A 206 1.85 14.44 -1.83
CA GLY A 206 1.06 15.01 -0.73
C GLY A 206 -0.44 14.71 -0.86
N GLU A 207 -1.09 14.51 0.29
CA GLU A 207 -2.54 14.31 0.47
C GLU A 207 -3.32 15.65 0.48
N ASP A 208 -2.60 16.78 0.50
CA ASP A 208 -3.15 18.15 0.56
C ASP A 208 -2.54 19.06 -0.50
N LEU A 209 -3.26 20.13 -0.85
CA LEU A 209 -2.79 21.10 -1.82
C LEU A 209 -1.76 22.07 -1.20
N PRO A 210 -0.72 22.43 -1.98
CA PRO A 210 -0.35 21.90 -3.28
C PRO A 210 0.25 20.48 -3.19
N ALA A 211 -0.19 19.58 -4.08
CA ALA A 211 0.32 18.21 -4.21
C ALA A 211 0.89 17.98 -5.61
N ALA A 212 1.95 17.20 -5.77
CA ALA A 212 2.43 16.79 -7.09
C ALA A 212 1.42 15.86 -7.80
N PRO A 213 1.37 15.84 -9.14
CA PRO A 213 0.59 14.84 -9.87
C PRO A 213 1.19 13.43 -9.67
N GLY A 214 0.31 12.44 -9.57
CA GLY A 214 0.62 11.04 -9.29
C GLY A 214 1.02 10.20 -10.51
N ASP A 215 1.51 10.83 -11.58
CA ASP A 215 1.74 10.20 -12.88
C ASP A 215 2.55 8.91 -12.81
N ILE A 216 2.14 7.91 -13.59
CA ILE A 216 2.88 6.65 -13.77
C ILE A 216 3.90 6.88 -14.88
N ARG A 217 5.17 6.55 -14.60
CA ARG A 217 6.29 6.87 -15.48
C ARG A 217 7.17 5.65 -15.71
N ALA A 218 7.66 5.52 -16.95
CA ALA A 218 8.67 4.51 -17.28
C ALA A 218 9.99 5.17 -17.63
N PHE A 219 11.06 4.64 -17.04
CA PHE A 219 12.43 5.07 -17.25
C PHE A 219 13.22 3.97 -17.92
N ASP A 220 14.12 4.34 -18.82
CA ASP A 220 15.09 3.42 -19.39
C ASP A 220 16.04 2.91 -18.29
N VAL A 221 16.11 1.59 -18.11
CA VAL A 221 16.91 0.97 -17.02
C VAL A 221 18.42 1.24 -17.15
N ARG A 222 18.90 1.60 -18.35
CA ARG A 222 20.31 1.83 -18.61
C ARG A 222 20.72 3.28 -18.36
N THR A 223 19.88 4.20 -18.81
CA THR A 223 20.21 5.63 -18.89
C THR A 223 19.44 6.48 -17.90
N GLY A 224 18.32 6.00 -17.35
CA GLY A 224 17.43 6.78 -16.50
C GLY A 224 16.56 7.78 -17.27
N ALA A 225 16.60 7.78 -18.60
CA ALA A 225 15.79 8.66 -19.42
C ALA A 225 14.30 8.28 -19.32
N LEU A 226 13.42 9.28 -19.21
CA LEU A 226 11.96 9.07 -19.27
C LEU A 226 11.58 8.57 -20.68
N ARG A 227 10.87 7.44 -20.75
CA ARG A 227 10.45 6.78 -22.00
C ARG A 227 8.98 7.02 -22.32
N TRP A 228 8.13 6.95 -21.30
CA TRP A 228 6.72 7.32 -21.41
C TRP A 228 6.17 7.76 -20.06
N ARG A 229 5.03 8.45 -20.11
CA ARG A 229 4.26 8.89 -18.95
C ARG A 229 2.78 8.73 -19.21
N PHE A 230 2.05 8.29 -18.19
CA PHE A 230 0.59 8.32 -18.16
C PHE A 230 0.15 9.36 -17.11
N HIS A 231 -0.60 10.38 -17.55
CA HIS A 231 -1.18 11.37 -16.64
C HIS A 231 -2.38 10.76 -15.91
N THR A 232 -2.32 10.67 -14.59
CA THR A 232 -3.45 10.16 -13.79
C THR A 232 -4.51 11.23 -13.54
N ILE A 233 -4.11 12.50 -13.63
CA ILE A 233 -4.99 13.66 -13.75
C ILE A 233 -4.92 14.11 -15.22
N PRO A 234 -5.94 13.83 -16.04
CA PRO A 234 -5.87 14.04 -17.48
C PRO A 234 -5.69 15.52 -17.86
N HIS A 235 -4.92 15.76 -18.92
CA HIS A 235 -4.76 17.09 -19.53
C HIS A 235 -5.85 17.35 -20.58
N PRO A 236 -6.04 18.62 -21.02
CA PRO A 236 -7.00 18.92 -22.09
C PRO A 236 -6.79 18.06 -23.34
N GLY A 237 -7.85 17.38 -23.78
CA GLY A 237 -7.84 16.46 -24.92
C GLY A 237 -7.52 15.00 -24.57
N GLU A 238 -7.16 14.70 -23.33
CA GLU A 238 -6.96 13.34 -22.84
C GLU A 238 -8.27 12.74 -22.29
N PHE A 239 -8.39 11.42 -22.35
CA PHE A 239 -9.58 10.71 -21.86
C PHE A 239 -9.76 10.92 -20.35
N GLY A 240 -10.99 11.24 -19.93
CA GLY A 240 -11.36 11.44 -18.53
C GLY A 240 -11.22 12.89 -18.06
N TYR A 241 -10.66 13.78 -18.89
CA TYR A 241 -10.53 15.22 -18.58
C TYR A 241 -11.87 15.87 -18.25
N GLU A 242 -12.95 15.45 -18.91
CA GLU A 242 -14.31 15.93 -18.69
C GLU A 242 -14.89 15.60 -17.31
N SER A 243 -14.25 14.69 -16.55
CA SER A 243 -14.64 14.34 -15.19
C SER A 243 -14.07 15.28 -14.11
N TRP A 244 -13.40 16.37 -14.54
CA TRP A 244 -12.75 17.35 -13.68
C TRP A 244 -13.15 18.79 -14.05
N PRO A 245 -12.92 19.77 -13.17
CA PRO A 245 -12.87 21.16 -13.56
C PRO A 245 -11.78 21.39 -14.63
N SER A 246 -12.02 22.26 -15.60
CA SER A 246 -11.14 22.44 -16.75
C SER A 246 -9.71 22.89 -16.41
N ASP A 247 -9.54 23.59 -15.28
CA ASP A 247 -8.24 24.06 -14.79
C ASP A 247 -7.60 23.11 -13.76
N ALA A 248 -8.27 22.02 -13.36
CA ALA A 248 -7.83 21.15 -12.25
C ALA A 248 -6.43 20.55 -12.43
N TRP A 249 -6.07 20.14 -13.64
CA TRP A 249 -4.75 19.57 -13.96
C TRP A 249 -3.57 20.50 -13.61
N THR A 250 -3.82 21.81 -13.53
CA THR A 250 -2.80 22.81 -13.18
C THR A 250 -2.46 22.86 -11.70
N TYR A 251 -3.40 22.48 -10.80
CA TYR A 251 -3.24 22.65 -9.36
C TYR A 251 -3.52 21.40 -8.52
N VAL A 252 -4.40 20.52 -8.96
CA VAL A 252 -4.73 19.27 -8.25
C VAL A 252 -3.55 18.29 -8.34
N GLY A 253 -3.25 17.60 -7.25
CA GLY A 253 -2.28 16.50 -7.22
C GLY A 253 -2.94 15.21 -6.73
N GLY A 254 -2.13 14.24 -6.30
CA GLY A 254 -2.63 12.92 -5.91
C GLY A 254 -2.87 12.03 -7.13
N ALA A 255 -3.88 11.17 -7.06
CA ALA A 255 -4.16 10.11 -8.04
C ALA A 255 -2.92 9.25 -8.32
N ASN A 256 -2.12 8.98 -7.28
CA ASN A 256 -0.80 8.37 -7.37
C ASN A 256 -0.82 6.87 -7.09
N ALA A 257 0.08 6.12 -7.71
CA ALA A 257 0.25 4.68 -7.49
C ALA A 257 1.31 4.38 -6.41
N TRP A 258 1.05 4.79 -5.17
CA TRP A 258 2.02 4.63 -4.06
C TRP A 258 2.16 3.19 -3.59
N SER A 259 1.10 2.40 -3.76
CA SER A 259 1.02 1.03 -3.28
C SER A 259 1.89 0.07 -4.09
N GLY A 260 2.22 0.44 -5.33
CA GLY A 260 3.08 -0.32 -6.24
C GLY A 260 2.30 -0.90 -7.41
N LEU A 261 2.98 -1.65 -8.26
CA LEU A 261 2.47 -2.12 -9.55
C LEU A 261 2.63 -3.64 -9.66
N SER A 262 1.78 -4.29 -10.46
CA SER A 262 2.00 -5.66 -10.90
C SER A 262 2.07 -5.73 -12.43
N LEU A 263 2.72 -6.77 -12.96
CA LEU A 263 3.12 -6.87 -14.36
C LEU A 263 2.86 -8.27 -14.90
N ASP A 264 2.00 -8.36 -15.91
CA ASP A 264 1.93 -9.52 -16.79
C ASP A 264 3.02 -9.38 -17.85
N THR A 265 4.19 -9.98 -17.59
CA THR A 265 5.36 -9.88 -18.47
C THR A 265 5.13 -10.53 -19.84
N THR A 266 4.24 -11.52 -19.91
CA THR A 266 3.95 -12.25 -21.15
C THR A 266 3.10 -11.38 -22.08
N ARG A 267 2.06 -10.74 -21.54
CA ARG A 267 1.18 -9.85 -22.29
C ARG A 267 1.73 -8.43 -22.45
N GLY A 268 2.69 -8.04 -21.62
CA GLY A 268 3.19 -6.68 -21.57
C GLY A 268 2.16 -5.70 -21.02
N ILE A 269 1.42 -6.11 -19.97
CA ILE A 269 0.41 -5.27 -19.31
C ILE A 269 0.88 -4.96 -17.90
N VAL A 270 0.99 -3.67 -17.57
CA VAL A 270 1.20 -3.20 -16.20
C VAL A 270 -0.12 -2.78 -15.58
N PHE A 271 -0.37 -3.24 -14.37
CA PHE A 271 -1.55 -2.89 -13.58
C PHE A 271 -1.16 -1.90 -12.49
N ALA A 272 -1.85 -0.77 -12.46
CA ALA A 272 -1.54 0.34 -11.57
C ALA A 272 -2.77 0.76 -10.77
N PRO A 273 -2.82 0.44 -9.46
CA PRO A 273 -3.81 0.99 -8.54
C PRO A 273 -3.44 2.43 -8.18
N THR A 274 -4.41 3.33 -8.24
CA THR A 274 -4.22 4.75 -7.90
C THR A 274 -4.95 5.13 -6.60
N GLY A 275 -4.41 6.11 -5.90
CA GLY A 275 -4.98 6.72 -4.71
C GLY A 275 -5.94 7.87 -5.01
N SER A 276 -6.30 8.58 -3.95
CA SER A 276 -7.20 9.73 -3.92
C SER A 276 -6.59 10.95 -4.61
N ALA A 277 -7.45 11.86 -5.07
CA ALA A 277 -7.03 13.16 -5.57
C ALA A 277 -6.97 14.19 -4.43
N ALA A 278 -5.91 15.00 -4.39
CA ALA A 278 -5.77 16.02 -3.36
C ALA A 278 -6.82 17.14 -3.54
N TYR A 279 -7.44 17.65 -2.50
CA TYR A 279 -7.33 17.26 -1.09
C TYR A 279 -8.19 16.05 -0.75
N ASP A 280 -7.70 15.13 0.08
CA ASP A 280 -8.32 13.80 0.27
C ASP A 280 -9.64 13.82 1.07
N PHE A 281 -9.93 14.87 1.84
CA PHE A 281 -11.05 14.90 2.79
C PHE A 281 -12.11 15.96 2.48
N TYR A 282 -11.93 16.72 1.39
CA TYR A 282 -12.94 17.65 0.88
C TYR A 282 -12.77 17.79 -0.64
N GLY A 283 -13.86 17.60 -1.38
CA GLY A 283 -13.84 17.51 -2.84
C GLY A 283 -14.23 18.77 -3.60
N GLY A 284 -14.59 19.86 -2.92
CA GLY A 284 -15.13 21.06 -3.57
C GLY A 284 -14.14 21.79 -4.50
N ASN A 285 -12.84 21.58 -4.34
CA ASN A 285 -11.81 22.08 -5.26
C ASN A 285 -11.72 21.28 -6.57
N ARG A 286 -12.37 20.13 -6.68
CA ARG A 286 -12.25 19.16 -7.78
C ARG A 286 -13.59 18.51 -8.10
N GLN A 287 -14.57 19.31 -8.49
CA GLN A 287 -15.91 18.83 -8.85
C GLN A 287 -15.89 17.76 -9.96
N GLY A 288 -16.71 16.72 -9.82
CA GLY A 288 -16.81 15.60 -10.79
C GLY A 288 -16.20 14.29 -10.27
N ASP A 289 -16.32 13.22 -11.05
CA ASP A 289 -15.93 11.86 -10.61
C ASP A 289 -14.41 11.70 -10.40
N ASN A 290 -13.59 12.64 -10.90
CA ASN A 290 -12.15 12.67 -10.71
C ASN A 290 -11.39 11.48 -11.30
N LEU A 291 -11.73 11.07 -12.52
CA LEU A 291 -11.06 9.96 -13.20
C LEU A 291 -9.62 10.37 -13.65
N PHE A 292 -8.52 9.78 -13.19
CA PHE A 292 -8.32 8.40 -12.74
C PHE A 292 -7.89 8.25 -11.27
N ALA A 293 -8.45 9.02 -10.34
CA ALA A 293 -8.29 8.74 -8.91
C ALA A 293 -9.00 7.43 -8.51
N ASN A 294 -8.50 6.74 -7.49
CA ASN A 294 -9.06 5.50 -6.93
C ASN A 294 -9.41 4.43 -7.98
N THR A 295 -8.53 4.30 -8.98
CA THR A 295 -8.75 3.52 -10.20
C THR A 295 -7.74 2.41 -10.33
N LEU A 296 -8.20 1.22 -10.72
CA LEU A 296 -7.35 0.17 -11.27
C LEU A 296 -7.13 0.43 -12.77
N LEU A 297 -5.90 0.80 -13.13
CA LEU A 297 -5.48 1.00 -14.52
C LEU A 297 -4.82 -0.26 -15.06
N ALA A 298 -5.10 -0.60 -16.32
CA ALA A 298 -4.30 -1.53 -17.12
C ALA A 298 -3.67 -0.77 -18.29
N LEU A 299 -2.34 -0.71 -18.31
CA LEU A 299 -1.58 0.02 -19.32
C LEU A 299 -0.70 -0.95 -20.11
N ASP A 300 -0.49 -0.65 -21.38
CA ASP A 300 0.55 -1.26 -22.18
C ASP A 300 1.91 -0.90 -21.58
N ALA A 301 2.69 -1.89 -21.14
CA ALA A 301 3.92 -1.67 -20.39
C ALA A 301 5.02 -1.02 -21.24
N ALA A 302 4.99 -1.19 -22.58
CA ALA A 302 5.99 -0.62 -23.48
C ALA A 302 5.73 0.86 -23.77
N THR A 303 4.47 1.29 -23.79
CA THR A 303 4.05 2.60 -24.32
C THR A 303 3.32 3.48 -23.31
N GLY A 304 2.86 2.92 -22.19
CA GLY A 304 2.00 3.61 -21.22
C GLY A 304 0.56 3.81 -21.70
N ARG A 305 0.20 3.30 -22.88
CA ARG A 305 -1.14 3.47 -23.44
C ARG A 305 -2.18 2.75 -22.60
N ARG A 306 -3.26 3.44 -22.23
CA ARG A 306 -4.41 2.84 -21.53
C ARG A 306 -5.04 1.73 -22.36
N LEU A 307 -5.13 0.53 -21.80
CA LEU A 307 -5.85 -0.60 -22.35
C LEU A 307 -7.30 -0.57 -21.85
N TRP A 308 -7.47 -0.58 -20.53
CA TRP A 308 -8.74 -0.43 -19.84
C TRP A 308 -8.50 0.14 -18.44
N HIS A 309 -9.59 0.51 -17.76
CA HIS A 309 -9.54 0.94 -16.37
C HIS A 309 -10.87 0.62 -15.68
N PHE A 310 -10.86 0.60 -14.33
CA PHE A 310 -12.07 0.57 -13.52
C PHE A 310 -11.90 1.49 -12.31
N GLN A 311 -12.74 2.52 -12.22
CA GLN A 311 -12.74 3.44 -11.09
C GLN A 311 -13.53 2.84 -9.93
N VAL A 312 -12.85 2.57 -8.82
CA VAL A 312 -13.40 1.88 -7.65
C VAL A 312 -14.14 2.84 -6.72
N VAL A 313 -13.64 4.07 -6.57
CA VAL A 313 -14.31 5.14 -5.83
C VAL A 313 -14.39 6.38 -6.70
N ARG A 314 -15.59 6.94 -6.84
CA ARG A 314 -15.84 8.19 -7.57
C ARG A 314 -15.87 9.35 -6.59
N HIS A 315 -15.21 10.46 -6.93
CA HIS A 315 -15.17 11.66 -6.09
C HIS A 315 -14.86 11.35 -4.61
N ASP A 316 -13.71 10.73 -4.36
CA ASP A 316 -13.33 10.31 -3.01
C ASP A 316 -13.18 11.50 -2.05
N VAL A 317 -13.67 11.38 -0.82
CA VAL A 317 -13.46 12.32 0.30
C VAL A 317 -13.13 11.59 1.60
N TRP A 318 -12.68 10.34 1.51
CA TRP A 318 -12.54 9.40 2.62
C TRP A 318 -11.15 8.74 2.70
N ASP A 319 -10.21 9.11 1.81
CA ASP A 319 -8.91 8.43 1.65
C ASP A 319 -9.09 6.91 1.41
N ARG A 320 -9.86 6.55 0.38
CA ARG A 320 -10.16 5.17 -0.04
C ARG A 320 -9.26 4.72 -1.17
N ASP A 321 -7.97 5.02 -1.03
CA ASP A 321 -6.91 4.56 -1.90
C ASP A 321 -6.97 3.05 -2.15
N LEU A 322 -6.51 2.65 -3.34
CA LEU A 322 -6.25 1.24 -3.62
C LEU A 322 -4.90 0.84 -2.98
N PRO A 323 -4.92 0.06 -1.89
CA PRO A 323 -3.83 0.07 -0.93
C PRO A 323 -2.63 -0.77 -1.35
N ALA A 324 -2.80 -1.72 -2.27
CA ALA A 324 -1.78 -2.69 -2.67
C ALA A 324 -1.73 -2.90 -4.19
N PRO A 325 -0.59 -3.35 -4.75
CA PRO A 325 -0.52 -3.85 -6.13
C PRO A 325 -1.56 -4.97 -6.30
N PRO A 326 -2.29 -5.02 -7.42
CA PRO A 326 -3.28 -6.06 -7.61
C PRO A 326 -2.61 -7.40 -7.91
N THR A 327 -3.16 -8.47 -7.33
CA THR A 327 -2.68 -9.83 -7.51
C THR A 327 -3.13 -10.38 -8.86
N LEU A 328 -2.21 -10.85 -9.69
CA LEU A 328 -2.53 -11.42 -10.99
C LEU A 328 -2.86 -12.92 -10.83
N VAL A 329 -4.16 -13.21 -10.71
CA VAL A 329 -4.69 -14.53 -10.34
C VAL A 329 -5.18 -15.33 -11.56
N THR A 330 -5.56 -16.59 -11.33
CA THR A 330 -6.31 -17.42 -12.29
C THR A 330 -7.62 -17.88 -11.66
N VAL A 331 -8.75 -17.59 -12.30
CA VAL A 331 -10.08 -17.87 -11.75
C VAL A 331 -10.85 -18.82 -12.66
N ARG A 332 -11.45 -19.86 -12.07
CA ARG A 332 -12.33 -20.78 -12.77
C ARG A 332 -13.73 -20.20 -12.90
N ARG A 333 -14.25 -20.20 -14.12
CA ARG A 333 -15.65 -19.90 -14.44
C ARG A 333 -16.20 -21.00 -15.33
N GLY A 334 -17.05 -21.86 -14.73
CA GLY A 334 -17.50 -23.10 -15.37
C GLY A 334 -16.31 -24.00 -15.72
N ARG A 335 -16.17 -24.36 -17.00
CA ARG A 335 -15.06 -25.20 -17.49
C ARG A 335 -13.81 -24.40 -17.88
N ARG A 336 -13.85 -23.07 -17.88
CA ARG A 336 -12.75 -22.20 -18.32
C ARG A 336 -11.94 -21.70 -17.14
N LEU A 337 -10.63 -21.63 -17.32
CA LEU A 337 -9.72 -20.84 -16.47
C LEU A 337 -9.54 -19.47 -17.15
N ILE A 338 -9.66 -18.40 -16.37
CA ILE A 338 -9.55 -17.02 -16.83
C ILE A 338 -8.37 -16.39 -16.11
N ASP A 339 -7.43 -15.84 -16.88
CA ASP A 339 -6.37 -14.99 -16.35
C ASP A 339 -6.99 -13.67 -15.90
N ALA A 340 -6.95 -13.45 -14.60
CA ALA A 340 -7.66 -12.34 -13.95
C ALA A 340 -6.72 -11.50 -13.10
N VAL A 341 -7.21 -10.35 -12.68
CA VAL A 341 -6.56 -9.41 -11.77
C VAL A 341 -7.49 -9.16 -10.60
N ALA A 342 -7.00 -9.33 -9.38
CA ALA A 342 -7.74 -9.16 -8.14
C ALA A 342 -7.20 -7.96 -7.37
N GLN A 343 -8.06 -6.97 -7.12
CA GLN A 343 -7.72 -5.75 -6.37
C GLN A 343 -8.45 -5.77 -5.03
N ILE A 344 -7.70 -5.81 -3.94
CA ILE A 344 -8.23 -5.54 -2.60
C ILE A 344 -8.39 -4.03 -2.39
N THR A 345 -9.25 -3.61 -1.47
CA THR A 345 -9.56 -2.18 -1.23
C THR A 345 -9.51 -1.82 0.24
N LYS A 346 -9.23 -0.54 0.55
CA LYS A 346 -9.31 0.01 1.91
C LYS A 346 -10.71 -0.12 2.53
N HIS A 347 -11.77 -0.19 1.73
CA HIS A 347 -13.14 -0.36 2.22
C HIS A 347 -13.62 -1.82 2.19
N GLY A 348 -12.71 -2.79 2.02
CA GLY A 348 -12.98 -4.18 2.41
C GLY A 348 -13.46 -5.14 1.33
N TYR A 349 -13.43 -4.74 0.06
CA TYR A 349 -13.89 -5.55 -1.05
C TYR A 349 -12.74 -6.05 -1.92
N VAL A 350 -12.98 -7.15 -2.63
CA VAL A 350 -12.11 -7.66 -3.70
C VAL A 350 -12.82 -7.50 -5.04
N PHE A 351 -12.25 -6.69 -5.92
CA PHE A 351 -12.70 -6.56 -7.30
C PHE A 351 -11.89 -7.50 -8.20
N VAL A 352 -12.57 -8.23 -9.10
CA VAL A 352 -11.91 -9.24 -9.95
C VAL A 352 -12.29 -9.03 -11.41
N PHE A 353 -11.29 -8.82 -12.26
CA PHE A 353 -11.47 -8.54 -13.69
C PHE A 353 -10.64 -9.48 -14.55
N GLU A 354 -11.09 -9.79 -15.76
CA GLU A 354 -10.25 -10.40 -16.79
C GLU A 354 -9.10 -9.44 -17.18
N ARG A 355 -7.85 -9.95 -17.22
CA ARG A 355 -6.64 -9.10 -17.39
C ARG A 355 -6.62 -8.28 -18.66
N GLU A 356 -7.09 -8.84 -19.77
CA GLU A 356 -6.98 -8.22 -21.10
C GLU A 356 -8.11 -7.21 -21.36
N THR A 357 -9.31 -7.51 -20.87
CA THR A 357 -10.53 -6.79 -21.26
C THR A 357 -11.06 -5.86 -20.17
N GLY A 358 -10.67 -6.07 -18.91
CA GLY A 358 -11.26 -5.39 -17.76
C GLY A 358 -12.70 -5.83 -17.46
N LYS A 359 -13.19 -6.91 -18.08
CA LYS A 359 -14.54 -7.41 -17.82
C LYS A 359 -14.62 -7.96 -16.39
N PRO A 360 -15.59 -7.51 -15.57
CA PRO A 360 -15.75 -8.01 -14.22
C PRO A 360 -16.16 -9.49 -14.23
N LEU A 361 -15.52 -10.29 -13.37
CA LEU A 361 -15.83 -11.71 -13.22
C LEU A 361 -16.96 -11.97 -12.22
N PHE A 362 -17.31 -10.97 -11.42
CA PHE A 362 -18.45 -10.98 -10.50
C PHE A 362 -19.30 -9.72 -10.77
N PRO A 363 -20.63 -9.77 -10.56
CA PRO A 363 -21.47 -8.58 -10.73
C PRO A 363 -21.04 -7.44 -9.80
N ILE A 364 -21.11 -6.22 -10.32
CA ILE A 364 -20.86 -4.96 -9.60
C ILE A 364 -22.12 -4.11 -9.75
N ASP A 365 -22.68 -3.69 -8.63
CA ASP A 365 -23.88 -2.86 -8.59
C ASP A 365 -23.54 -1.42 -8.24
N GLU A 366 -24.36 -0.49 -8.72
CA GLU A 366 -24.30 0.91 -8.31
C GLU A 366 -25.16 1.12 -7.06
N HIS A 367 -24.53 1.54 -5.96
CA HIS A 367 -25.21 1.81 -4.70
C HIS A 367 -25.29 3.31 -4.43
N PRO A 368 -26.47 3.86 -4.13
CA PRO A 368 -26.59 5.27 -3.75
C PRO A 368 -25.84 5.55 -2.46
N ILE A 369 -25.21 6.72 -2.38
CA ILE A 369 -24.50 7.16 -1.18
C ILE A 369 -25.13 8.42 -0.59
N PRO A 370 -24.96 8.69 0.73
CA PRO A 370 -25.40 9.93 1.33
C PRO A 370 -24.75 11.16 0.66
N SER A 371 -25.53 12.22 0.45
CA SER A 371 -25.01 13.50 -0.06
C SER A 371 -24.21 14.24 1.01
N SER A 372 -23.24 15.05 0.58
CA SER A 372 -22.56 16.01 1.47
C SER A 372 -23.41 17.25 1.71
N ASP A 373 -23.39 17.75 2.95
CA ASP A 373 -23.94 19.04 3.37
C ASP A 373 -22.83 20.09 3.58
N VAL A 374 -21.57 19.75 3.27
CA VAL A 374 -20.43 20.66 3.35
C VAL A 374 -20.51 21.67 2.19
N PRO A 375 -20.47 23.00 2.47
CA PRO A 375 -20.59 24.01 1.43
C PRO A 375 -19.55 23.85 0.32
N GLY A 376 -19.99 23.91 -0.93
CA GLY A 376 -19.11 23.80 -2.10
C GLY A 376 -18.70 22.37 -2.46
N GLU A 377 -19.12 21.34 -1.72
CA GLU A 377 -18.86 19.94 -2.05
C GLU A 377 -20.03 19.29 -2.79
N ARG A 378 -19.72 18.40 -3.74
CA ARG A 378 -20.73 17.57 -4.43
C ARG A 378 -20.14 16.20 -4.74
N LEU A 379 -20.58 15.22 -3.97
CA LEU A 379 -20.16 13.83 -4.16
C LEU A 379 -20.82 13.20 -5.40
N ALA A 380 -20.25 12.08 -5.85
CA ALA A 380 -20.91 11.18 -6.80
C ALA A 380 -22.23 10.65 -6.23
N ALA A 381 -23.22 10.41 -7.09
CA ALA A 381 -24.53 9.91 -6.66
C ALA A 381 -24.50 8.45 -6.20
N THR A 382 -23.62 7.63 -6.79
CA THR A 382 -23.48 6.21 -6.52
C THR A 382 -22.02 5.76 -6.49
N GLN A 383 -21.76 4.66 -5.79
CA GLN A 383 -20.48 3.96 -5.80
C GLN A 383 -20.64 2.52 -6.31
N PRO A 384 -19.64 1.98 -7.04
CA PRO A 384 -19.67 0.62 -7.51
C PRO A 384 -19.29 -0.35 -6.38
N ILE A 385 -20.14 -1.35 -6.10
CA ILE A 385 -19.90 -2.36 -5.06
C ILE A 385 -19.99 -3.77 -5.66
N PRO A 386 -18.97 -4.64 -5.51
CA PRO A 386 -19.02 -5.99 -6.03
C PRO A 386 -19.91 -6.86 -5.13
N ARG A 387 -20.73 -7.72 -5.74
CA ARG A 387 -21.57 -8.69 -4.99
C ARG A 387 -20.76 -9.83 -4.41
N LYS A 388 -19.68 -10.20 -5.09
CA LYS A 388 -18.81 -11.32 -4.74
C LYS A 388 -17.35 -10.97 -5.04
N PRO A 389 -16.40 -11.48 -4.23
CA PRO A 389 -16.62 -12.08 -2.91
C PRO A 389 -17.30 -11.12 -1.92
N PRO A 390 -17.94 -11.61 -0.83
CA PRO A 390 -18.42 -10.72 0.23
C PRO A 390 -17.24 -9.93 0.83
N PRO A 391 -17.48 -8.76 1.46
CA PRO A 391 -16.41 -7.99 2.05
C PRO A 391 -15.66 -8.78 3.12
N PHE A 392 -14.34 -8.63 3.18
CA PHE A 392 -13.47 -9.34 4.13
C PHE A 392 -13.29 -8.61 5.48
N VAL A 393 -14.02 -7.51 5.68
CA VAL A 393 -14.10 -6.72 6.92
C VAL A 393 -15.53 -6.27 7.13
N ARG A 394 -15.86 -5.84 8.35
CA ARG A 394 -17.12 -5.15 8.60
C ARG A 394 -17.09 -3.77 7.92
N THR A 395 -18.12 -3.45 7.13
CA THR A 395 -18.20 -2.20 6.34
C THR A 395 -19.25 -1.23 6.83
N HIS A 396 -20.18 -1.67 7.69
CA HIS A 396 -21.24 -0.83 8.23
C HIS A 396 -21.05 -0.68 9.73
N PHE A 397 -21.08 0.57 10.20
CA PHE A 397 -20.93 0.86 11.62
C PHE A 397 -22.31 0.90 12.31
N HIS A 398 -22.45 0.20 13.44
CA HIS A 398 -23.69 0.14 14.21
C HIS A 398 -23.40 0.06 15.72
N ASP A 399 -24.34 0.47 16.56
CA ASP A 399 -24.18 0.55 18.03
C ASP A 399 -23.81 -0.78 18.69
N SER A 400 -24.23 -1.91 18.11
CA SER A 400 -23.84 -3.22 18.64
C SER A 400 -22.39 -3.59 18.34
N LEU A 401 -21.65 -2.81 17.54
CA LEU A 401 -20.20 -2.93 17.42
C LEU A 401 -19.45 -2.28 18.59
N LEU A 402 -20.07 -1.40 19.37
CA LEU A 402 -19.32 -0.65 20.40
C LEU A 402 -18.62 -1.59 21.38
N THR A 403 -17.42 -1.21 21.82
CA THR A 403 -16.61 -1.98 22.77
C THR A 403 -17.43 -2.47 23.96
N ARG A 404 -17.14 -3.70 24.39
CA ARG A 404 -17.73 -4.35 25.57
C ARG A 404 -16.66 -4.71 26.60
N ARG A 405 -15.45 -4.14 26.48
CA ARG A 405 -14.30 -4.45 27.33
C ARG A 405 -14.60 -4.17 28.81
N THR A 406 -15.18 -3.00 29.10
CA THR A 406 -15.68 -2.62 30.43
C THR A 406 -16.99 -1.82 30.30
N PRO A 407 -17.85 -1.80 31.33
CA PRO A 407 -19.02 -0.92 31.35
C PRO A 407 -18.65 0.56 31.16
N GLU A 408 -17.54 1.01 31.76
CA GLU A 408 -17.07 2.39 31.69
C GLU A 408 -16.64 2.77 30.27
N ALA A 409 -15.86 1.90 29.61
CA ALA A 409 -15.46 2.08 28.22
C ALA A 409 -16.67 2.15 27.29
N TYR A 410 -17.64 1.25 27.48
CA TYR A 410 -18.88 1.25 26.70
C TYR A 410 -19.65 2.57 26.85
N GLN A 411 -19.86 3.05 28.09
CA GLN A 411 -20.61 4.29 28.30
C GLN A 411 -19.87 5.51 27.75
N ALA A 412 -18.55 5.58 27.90
CA ALA A 412 -17.74 6.67 27.37
C ALA A 412 -17.80 6.73 25.83
N VAL A 413 -17.61 5.59 25.16
CA VAL A 413 -17.68 5.48 23.70
C VAL A 413 -19.09 5.80 23.20
N ARG A 414 -20.13 5.31 23.88
CA ARG A 414 -21.52 5.59 23.53
C ARG A 414 -21.85 7.08 23.65
N ALA A 415 -21.36 7.75 24.70
CA ALA A 415 -21.55 9.19 24.87
C ALA A 415 -20.87 9.99 23.75
N GLN A 416 -19.68 9.58 23.31
CA GLN A 416 -19.02 10.19 22.16
C GLN A 416 -19.82 9.97 20.86
N LEU A 417 -20.33 8.75 20.63
CA LEU A 417 -21.07 8.40 19.42
C LEU A 417 -22.34 9.25 19.22
N GLN A 418 -22.98 9.72 20.30
CA GLN A 418 -24.18 10.57 20.23
C GLN A 418 -23.97 11.90 19.49
N HIS A 419 -22.71 12.31 19.31
CA HIS A 419 -22.33 13.56 18.65
C HIS A 419 -21.70 13.34 17.27
N LEU A 420 -21.75 12.12 16.73
CA LEU A 420 -21.13 11.76 15.46
C LEU A 420 -22.14 11.23 14.46
N ARG A 421 -21.86 11.43 13.17
CA ARG A 421 -22.57 10.76 12.07
C ARG A 421 -21.95 9.39 11.83
N TYR A 422 -22.75 8.37 11.54
CA TYR A 422 -22.26 7.02 11.23
C TYR A 422 -23.32 6.20 10.47
N GLY A 423 -22.98 4.97 10.09
CA GLY A 423 -23.91 4.01 9.48
C GLY A 423 -23.42 3.50 8.14
N HIS A 424 -23.46 4.36 7.11
CA HIS A 424 -23.04 4.02 5.76
C HIS A 424 -21.52 4.12 5.58
N PRO A 425 -20.84 3.18 4.87
CA PRO A 425 -19.38 3.23 4.65
C PRO A 425 -18.89 4.49 3.91
N PHE A 426 -19.79 5.14 3.17
CA PHE A 426 -19.57 6.38 2.44
C PHE A 426 -20.39 7.56 3.02
N THR A 427 -20.72 7.55 4.32
CA THR A 427 -21.20 8.79 4.96
C THR A 427 -20.09 9.84 4.85
N PRO A 428 -20.34 11.04 4.29
CA PRO A 428 -19.31 12.04 4.07
C PRO A 428 -18.73 12.60 5.38
N PRO A 429 -17.49 13.11 5.37
CA PRO A 429 -16.98 13.98 6.42
C PRO A 429 -17.93 15.14 6.74
N SER A 430 -17.95 15.58 8.00
CA SER A 430 -18.85 16.66 8.45
C SER A 430 -18.20 17.55 9.52
N PHE A 431 -18.85 18.68 9.84
CA PHE A 431 -18.43 19.55 10.95
C PHE A 431 -18.66 18.93 12.34
N GLU A 432 -19.65 18.05 12.48
CA GLU A 432 -19.92 17.30 13.73
C GLU A 432 -18.90 16.17 13.93
N GLY A 433 -18.40 15.62 12.83
CA GLY A 433 -17.56 14.43 12.79
C GLY A 433 -18.34 13.21 12.29
N THR A 434 -17.67 12.40 11.48
CA THR A 434 -18.23 11.18 10.88
C THR A 434 -17.36 9.99 11.25
N VAL A 435 -17.99 8.93 11.78
CA VAL A 435 -17.34 7.62 11.94
C VAL A 435 -17.19 6.97 10.57
N VAL A 436 -15.95 6.71 10.18
CA VAL A 436 -15.59 6.00 8.95
C VAL A 436 -15.11 4.60 9.32
N PHE A 437 -15.69 3.60 8.67
CA PHE A 437 -15.45 2.19 8.97
C PHE A 437 -15.50 1.33 7.69
N PRO A 438 -14.42 0.60 7.33
CA PRO A 438 -13.09 0.59 7.95
C PRO A 438 -12.46 1.99 7.95
N GLY A 439 -11.48 2.21 8.81
CA GLY A 439 -10.80 3.49 9.03
C GLY A 439 -9.94 3.97 7.87
N LEU A 440 -9.12 5.00 8.13
CA LEU A 440 -8.26 5.65 7.13
C LEU A 440 -7.10 4.76 6.65
N ASP A 441 -6.51 3.97 7.54
CA ASP A 441 -5.56 2.92 7.16
C ASP A 441 -6.25 1.76 6.40
N GLY A 442 -7.59 1.74 6.40
CA GLY A 442 -8.41 0.80 5.63
C GLY A 442 -8.44 -0.62 6.20
N GLY A 443 -9.30 -1.44 5.61
CA GLY A 443 -9.37 -2.88 5.82
C GLY A 443 -8.19 -3.57 5.13
N GLY A 444 -8.16 -3.57 3.80
CA GLY A 444 -7.00 -4.06 3.06
C GLY A 444 -5.82 -3.10 3.16
N GLU A 445 -4.62 -3.65 3.31
CA GLU A 445 -3.39 -2.87 3.50
C GLU A 445 -2.33 -3.12 2.42
N TRP A 446 -1.30 -2.28 2.39
CA TRP A 446 -0.24 -2.22 1.37
C TRP A 446 0.55 -3.50 1.18
N GLY A 447 0.52 -4.39 2.17
CA GLY A 447 1.09 -5.71 2.05
C GLY A 447 0.45 -6.55 0.95
N GLY A 448 -0.78 -6.25 0.56
CA GLY A 448 -1.50 -7.00 -0.47
C GLY A 448 -1.92 -8.40 -0.03
N ALA A 449 -2.40 -9.17 -1.00
CA ALA A 449 -2.96 -10.49 -0.79
C ALA A 449 -2.10 -11.57 -1.45
N ALA A 450 -2.06 -12.75 -0.84
CA ALA A 450 -1.41 -13.92 -1.42
C ALA A 450 -2.43 -14.78 -2.16
N PHE A 451 -2.08 -15.30 -3.32
CA PHE A 451 -2.94 -16.18 -4.09
C PHE A 451 -2.29 -17.53 -4.30
N ASP A 452 -3.03 -18.59 -4.00
CA ASP A 452 -2.60 -19.96 -4.22
C ASP A 452 -3.16 -20.49 -5.55
N PRO A 453 -2.33 -20.70 -6.58
CA PRO A 453 -2.78 -21.20 -7.87
C PRO A 453 -3.34 -22.62 -7.82
N GLU A 454 -2.96 -23.44 -6.82
CA GLU A 454 -3.48 -24.80 -6.65
C GLU A 454 -4.95 -24.81 -6.26
N THR A 455 -5.29 -24.02 -5.25
CA THR A 455 -6.63 -24.02 -4.64
C THR A 455 -7.56 -22.97 -5.22
N GLY A 456 -7.02 -21.84 -5.68
CA GLY A 456 -7.82 -20.67 -6.04
C GLY A 456 -8.14 -19.73 -4.91
N TYR A 457 -7.48 -19.93 -3.77
CA TYR A 457 -7.72 -19.14 -2.59
C TYR A 457 -6.85 -17.88 -2.60
N LEU A 458 -7.48 -16.76 -2.26
CA LEU A 458 -6.85 -15.49 -1.96
C LEU A 458 -6.81 -15.31 -0.44
N TYR A 459 -5.63 -15.05 0.12
CA TYR A 459 -5.40 -14.81 1.53
C TYR A 459 -5.17 -13.32 1.77
N VAL A 460 -6.04 -12.70 2.56
CA VAL A 460 -6.05 -11.26 2.81
C VAL A 460 -6.03 -11.01 4.31
N ASN A 461 -5.01 -10.32 4.81
CA ASN A 461 -5.05 -9.75 6.15
C ASN A 461 -5.74 -8.38 6.12
N ALA A 462 -6.39 -8.01 7.22
CA ALA A 462 -7.12 -6.76 7.29
C ALA A 462 -7.15 -6.11 8.67
N ASN A 463 -7.29 -4.78 8.71
CA ASN A 463 -7.60 -4.02 9.92
C ASN A 463 -9.11 -3.83 10.08
N GLU A 464 -9.58 -3.92 11.32
CA GLU A 464 -10.97 -3.63 11.68
C GLU A 464 -10.99 -2.48 12.70
N MET A 465 -10.79 -1.27 12.19
CA MET A 465 -10.65 -0.05 12.99
C MET A 465 -11.66 1.01 12.54
N ALA A 466 -12.35 1.64 13.49
CA ALA A 466 -13.19 2.81 13.24
C ALA A 466 -12.42 4.10 13.51
N TRP A 467 -12.63 5.11 12.69
CA TRP A 467 -11.96 6.42 12.76
C TRP A 467 -12.99 7.53 12.66
N ILE A 468 -12.62 8.74 13.06
CA ILE A 468 -13.48 9.93 13.03
C ILE A 468 -12.84 10.97 12.11
N ILE A 469 -13.55 11.34 11.05
CA ILE A 469 -13.19 12.47 10.19
C ILE A 469 -14.09 13.64 10.56
N ARG A 470 -13.50 14.74 11.04
CA ARG A 470 -14.22 15.98 11.31
C ARG A 470 -13.57 17.13 10.55
N LEU A 471 -14.39 17.89 9.83
CA LEU A 471 -13.96 19.06 9.09
C LEU A 471 -14.01 20.30 9.97
N VAL A 472 -13.00 21.15 9.82
CA VAL A 472 -12.88 22.46 10.46
C VAL A 472 -12.44 23.49 9.42
N PRO A 473 -12.75 24.79 9.61
CA PRO A 473 -12.21 25.84 8.76
C PRO A 473 -10.68 25.79 8.71
N ARG A 474 -10.09 26.02 7.54
CA ARG A 474 -8.63 25.97 7.34
C ARG A 474 -7.88 27.10 8.05
N GLY A 475 -8.54 28.23 8.31
CA GLY A 475 -8.01 29.37 9.07
C GLY A 475 -8.18 30.71 8.35
N GLU A 476 -7.70 31.79 8.97
CA GLU A 476 -7.77 33.14 8.41
C GLU A 476 -6.77 33.35 7.26
N ALA A 477 -7.07 34.29 6.36
CA ALA A 477 -6.21 34.65 5.23
C ALA A 477 -4.90 35.36 5.64
N ARG A 478 -4.78 35.81 6.91
CA ARG A 478 -3.58 36.48 7.40
C ARG A 478 -2.37 35.52 7.35
N TRP A 479 -1.29 35.94 6.70
CA TRP A 479 -0.06 35.17 6.60
C TRP A 479 0.86 35.44 7.79
N SER A 480 1.06 34.44 8.65
CA SER A 480 1.97 34.49 9.80
C SER A 480 2.43 33.09 10.19
N GLY A 481 3.50 32.96 10.97
CA GLY A 481 4.02 31.65 11.41
C GLY A 481 2.94 30.77 12.08
N ARG A 482 2.10 31.38 12.93
CA ARG A 482 0.96 30.71 13.58
C ARG A 482 -0.09 30.25 12.58
N ASN A 483 -0.48 31.10 11.64
CA ASN A 483 -1.54 30.78 10.70
C ASN A 483 -1.09 29.75 9.66
N ILE A 484 0.16 29.82 9.20
CA ILE A 484 0.75 28.79 8.33
C ILE A 484 0.77 27.45 9.05
N TYR A 485 1.19 27.40 10.33
CA TYR A 485 1.11 26.17 11.14
C TYR A 485 -0.33 25.62 11.18
N ARG A 486 -1.31 26.47 11.48
CA ARG A 486 -2.72 26.06 11.53
C ARG A 486 -3.22 25.53 10.19
N GLN A 487 -2.84 26.15 9.09
CA GLN A 487 -3.32 25.78 7.75
C GLN A 487 -2.70 24.49 7.22
N PHE A 488 -1.43 24.22 7.52
CA PHE A 488 -0.66 23.13 6.87
C PHE A 488 -0.14 22.04 7.81
N CYS A 489 0.03 22.32 9.09
CA CYS A 489 0.66 21.39 10.04
C CYS A 489 -0.33 20.83 11.06
N ALA A 490 -1.36 21.60 11.42
CA ALA A 490 -2.26 21.27 12.51
C ALA A 490 -3.23 20.11 12.22
N SER A 491 -3.41 19.68 10.96
CA SER A 491 -4.14 18.43 10.65
C SER A 491 -3.42 17.20 11.23
N CYS A 492 -2.09 17.23 11.28
CA CYS A 492 -1.29 16.15 11.85
C CYS A 492 -0.89 16.43 13.31
N HIS A 493 -0.49 17.67 13.60
CA HIS A 493 0.07 18.05 14.91
C HIS A 493 -0.94 18.69 15.87
N ARG A 494 -2.20 18.84 15.45
CA ARG A 494 -3.30 19.52 16.17
C ARG A 494 -3.03 21.00 16.43
N GLU A 495 -4.08 21.78 16.67
CA GLU A 495 -3.92 23.21 16.97
C GLU A 495 -3.26 23.47 18.33
N ASP A 496 -3.36 22.49 19.23
CA ASP A 496 -2.81 22.50 20.58
C ASP A 496 -1.44 21.80 20.67
N PHE A 497 -0.81 21.46 19.55
CA PHE A 497 0.51 20.84 19.46
C PHE A 497 0.63 19.43 20.07
N ARG A 498 -0.47 18.81 20.48
CA ARG A 498 -0.44 17.46 21.08
C ARG A 498 -0.25 16.35 20.05
N GLY A 499 -0.48 16.63 18.77
CA GLY A 499 -0.40 15.63 17.71
C GLY A 499 -1.37 14.48 17.91
N ASN A 500 -1.07 13.35 17.28
CA ASN A 500 -1.77 12.09 17.45
C ASN A 500 -0.74 10.95 17.55
N PRO A 501 -0.05 10.83 18.70
CA PRO A 501 1.05 9.89 18.86
C PRO A 501 0.55 8.44 18.81
N PRO A 502 1.43 7.48 18.46
CA PRO A 502 2.84 7.70 18.12
C PRO A 502 3.07 8.11 16.66
N GLU A 503 2.06 8.03 15.78
CA GLU A 503 2.24 8.28 14.35
C GLU A 503 2.52 9.76 14.04
N PHE A 504 1.80 10.66 14.71
CA PHE A 504 2.01 12.11 14.58
C PHE A 504 2.48 12.67 15.93
N PRO A 505 3.77 13.02 16.07
CA PRO A 505 4.34 13.34 17.37
C PRO A 505 3.78 14.63 17.96
N SER A 506 3.71 14.67 19.29
CA SER A 506 3.45 15.89 20.05
C SER A 506 4.62 16.85 19.92
N LEU A 507 4.38 18.04 19.38
CA LEU A 507 5.40 19.08 19.24
C LEU A 507 5.74 19.71 20.60
N GLU A 508 4.80 19.69 21.56
CA GLU A 508 5.04 20.11 22.95
C GLU A 508 6.08 19.20 23.63
N GLN A 509 5.90 17.88 23.53
CA GLN A 509 6.78 16.90 24.18
C GLN A 509 8.16 16.78 23.51
N MET A 510 8.27 17.17 22.23
CA MET A 510 9.53 17.09 21.48
C MET A 510 10.59 18.09 21.96
N GLN A 511 10.22 19.11 22.74
CA GLN A 511 11.15 20.14 23.22
C GLN A 511 11.95 20.73 22.06
N LEU A 512 11.26 21.17 21.00
CA LEU A 512 11.87 21.53 19.71
C LEU A 512 13.04 22.53 19.86
N ALA A 513 12.94 23.48 20.77
CA ALA A 513 13.97 24.48 21.08
C ALA A 513 15.31 23.90 21.57
N GLN A 514 15.32 22.66 22.07
CA GLN A 514 16.55 21.96 22.45
C GLN A 514 17.18 21.18 21.30
N ARG A 515 16.39 20.88 20.26
CA ARG A 515 16.80 20.00 19.14
C ARG A 515 17.12 20.77 17.86
N TYR A 516 16.50 21.94 17.69
CA TYR A 516 16.55 22.68 16.44
C TYR A 516 16.84 24.16 16.66
N THR A 517 17.51 24.76 15.68
CA THR A 517 17.53 26.20 15.45
C THR A 517 16.43 26.56 14.46
N VAL A 518 16.11 27.85 14.30
CA VAL A 518 15.16 28.31 13.28
C VAL A 518 15.58 27.80 11.88
N ALA A 519 16.86 27.92 11.55
CA ALA A 519 17.40 27.48 10.26
C ALA A 519 17.29 25.96 10.07
N SER A 520 17.64 25.15 11.08
CA SER A 520 17.59 23.68 10.94
C SER A 520 16.17 23.14 10.92
N LEU A 521 15.24 23.73 11.67
CA LEU A 521 13.82 23.38 11.61
C LEU A 521 13.20 23.80 10.28
N ALA A 522 13.50 24.99 9.77
CA ALA A 522 13.02 25.43 8.45
C ALA A 522 13.52 24.49 7.33
N ALA A 523 14.78 24.03 7.39
CA ALA A 523 15.31 23.06 6.45
C ALA A 523 14.63 21.67 6.55
N PHE A 524 14.28 21.23 7.77
CA PHE A 524 13.50 20.02 7.99
C PHE A 524 12.08 20.14 7.41
N LEU A 525 11.38 21.24 7.70
CA LEU A 525 10.04 21.52 7.14
C LEU A 525 10.07 21.60 5.61
N ARG A 526 11.12 22.17 5.03
CA ARG A 526 11.33 22.21 3.57
C ARG A 526 11.38 20.83 2.95
N SER A 527 12.06 19.89 3.62
CA SER A 527 12.38 18.57 3.07
C SER A 527 11.29 17.52 3.38
N GLY A 528 10.59 17.67 4.50
CA GLY A 528 9.65 16.67 4.97
C GLY A 528 10.34 15.46 5.62
N SER A 529 9.52 14.51 6.08
CA SER A 529 9.97 13.24 6.66
C SER A 529 8.79 12.26 6.78
N GLY A 530 8.98 11.02 6.38
CA GLY A 530 8.00 9.95 6.59
C GLY A 530 6.72 10.22 5.82
N ARG A 531 5.59 10.35 6.54
CA ARG A 531 4.31 10.80 5.96
C ARG A 531 4.24 12.31 5.75
N MET A 532 5.07 13.09 6.43
CA MET A 532 5.04 14.56 6.33
C MET A 532 5.69 14.99 5.00
N PRO A 533 4.93 15.60 4.07
CA PRO A 533 5.50 16.10 2.83
C PRO A 533 6.47 17.27 3.11
N GLY A 534 7.31 17.57 2.13
CA GLY A 534 8.15 18.76 2.16
C GLY A 534 7.37 20.02 1.78
N PHE A 535 7.54 21.08 2.56
CA PHE A 535 6.81 22.35 2.40
C PHE A 535 7.62 23.41 1.62
N ALA A 536 8.49 22.99 0.70
CA ALA A 536 9.39 23.89 -0.03
C ALA A 536 8.65 25.00 -0.80
N TYR A 537 7.42 24.74 -1.25
CA TYR A 537 6.56 25.71 -1.93
C TYR A 537 6.18 26.93 -1.07
N LEU A 538 6.27 26.86 0.26
CA LEU A 538 5.97 28.01 1.13
C LEU A 538 7.05 29.10 1.07
N GLY A 539 8.24 28.76 0.57
CA GLY A 539 9.40 29.66 0.55
C GLY A 539 10.09 29.81 1.90
N GLN A 540 11.35 30.25 1.85
CA GLN A 540 12.23 30.29 3.03
C GLN A 540 11.67 31.17 4.17
N ALA A 541 11.16 32.36 3.86
CA ALA A 541 10.67 33.30 4.88
C ALA A 541 9.46 32.77 5.66
N SER A 542 8.56 32.04 4.98
CA SER A 542 7.41 31.37 5.60
C SER A 542 7.85 30.24 6.51
N LEU A 543 8.77 29.40 6.04
CA LEU A 543 9.30 28.27 6.82
C LEU A 543 10.05 28.74 8.07
N GLU A 544 10.83 29.82 7.95
CA GLU A 544 11.49 30.45 9.10
C GLU A 544 10.49 31.06 10.08
N ALA A 545 9.39 31.66 9.61
CA ALA A 545 8.35 32.19 10.50
C ALA A 545 7.61 31.08 11.27
N VAL A 546 7.30 29.96 10.61
CA VAL A 546 6.75 28.78 11.29
C VAL A 546 7.73 28.22 12.30
N ALA A 547 9.01 28.10 11.92
CA ALA A 547 10.04 27.63 12.83
C ALA A 547 10.23 28.57 14.03
N GLU A 548 10.29 29.89 13.83
CA GLU A 548 10.38 30.88 14.92
C GLU A 548 9.15 30.78 15.85
N PHE A 549 7.95 30.65 15.28
CA PHE A 549 6.72 30.47 16.04
C PHE A 549 6.75 29.19 16.89
N LEU A 550 7.14 28.05 16.32
CA LEU A 550 7.22 26.78 17.03
C LEU A 550 8.31 26.75 18.11
N LEU A 551 9.40 27.49 17.93
CA LEU A 551 10.53 27.49 18.87
C LEU A 551 10.39 28.54 19.98
N THR A 552 9.71 29.66 19.72
CA THR A 552 9.70 30.82 20.63
C THR A 552 8.30 31.33 20.98
N GLY A 553 7.26 30.89 20.28
CA GLY A 553 5.90 31.42 20.38
C GLY A 553 5.69 32.78 19.70
N ARG A 554 6.75 33.43 19.20
CA ARG A 554 6.65 34.71 18.48
C ARG A 554 5.98 34.50 17.12
N ASP A 555 4.90 35.24 16.87
CA ASP A 555 4.18 35.20 15.61
C ASP A 555 4.52 36.41 14.73
N ARG A 556 5.29 36.16 13.67
CA ARG A 556 5.71 37.19 12.70
C ARG A 556 4.73 37.23 11.53
N ALA A 557 4.14 38.41 11.28
CA ALA A 557 3.34 38.65 10.07
C ALA A 557 4.25 38.71 8.84
N LEU A 558 3.74 38.22 7.72
CA LEU A 558 4.40 38.17 6.43
C LEU A 558 3.44 38.63 5.34
N ASP A 559 3.99 39.00 4.19
CA ASP A 559 3.20 39.11 2.96
C ASP A 559 2.85 37.71 2.46
N ALA A 560 1.60 37.51 2.06
CA ALA A 560 1.16 36.24 1.50
C ALA A 560 1.84 36.01 0.13
N PRO A 561 2.36 34.81 -0.14
CA PRO A 561 2.92 34.50 -1.45
C PRO A 561 1.81 34.50 -2.52
N PRO A 562 2.13 34.78 -3.80
CA PRO A 562 1.14 34.82 -4.89
C PRO A 562 0.29 33.55 -5.02
N ASP A 563 0.87 32.38 -4.75
CA ASP A 563 0.22 31.07 -4.89
C ASP A 563 -0.67 30.70 -3.69
N SER A 564 -0.74 31.54 -2.65
CA SER A 564 -1.63 31.34 -1.49
C SER A 564 -3.12 31.30 -1.87
N THR A 565 -3.47 31.78 -3.06
CA THR A 565 -4.83 31.72 -3.62
C THR A 565 -5.36 30.29 -3.80
N LEU A 566 -4.49 29.28 -3.91
CA LEU A 566 -4.88 27.88 -3.94
C LEU A 566 -5.65 27.46 -2.68
N LEU A 567 -5.34 28.06 -1.53
CA LEU A 567 -6.01 27.76 -0.26
C LEU A 567 -7.47 28.20 -0.25
N ALA A 568 -7.83 29.23 -1.02
CA ALA A 568 -9.22 29.65 -1.16
C ALA A 568 -10.09 28.56 -1.81
N ARG A 569 -9.48 27.62 -2.55
CA ARG A 569 -10.19 26.47 -3.14
C ARG A 569 -10.48 25.37 -2.13
N VAL A 570 -9.76 25.32 -1.00
CA VAL A 570 -9.88 24.30 0.05
C VAL A 570 -10.15 24.99 1.40
N PRO A 571 -11.36 25.55 1.60
CA PRO A 571 -11.71 26.32 2.80
C PRO A 571 -11.78 25.48 4.08
N TYR A 572 -11.85 24.16 3.95
CA TYR A 572 -11.95 23.22 5.06
C TYR A 572 -10.76 22.25 5.07
N LYS A 573 -10.39 21.79 6.26
CA LYS A 573 -9.43 20.71 6.49
C LYS A 573 -10.00 19.74 7.51
N HIS A 574 -9.49 18.52 7.55
CA HIS A 574 -9.76 17.63 8.69
C HIS A 574 -8.95 18.08 9.93
N ASP A 575 -9.45 17.78 11.12
CA ASP A 575 -8.85 18.20 12.40
C ASP A 575 -7.83 17.20 12.99
N GLY A 576 -7.65 16.06 12.34
CA GLY A 576 -6.82 14.98 12.86
C GLY A 576 -7.10 13.62 12.23
N TYR A 577 -6.06 12.79 12.19
CA TYR A 577 -6.14 11.35 11.92
C TYR A 577 -6.75 10.59 13.11
N ASN A 578 -7.97 10.92 13.51
CA ASN A 578 -8.52 10.53 14.81
C ASN A 578 -9.06 9.09 14.81
N LYS A 579 -8.31 8.13 15.39
CA LYS A 579 -8.83 6.79 15.69
C LYS A 579 -9.99 6.90 16.69
N PHE A 580 -11.04 6.10 16.49
CA PHE A 580 -12.13 5.98 17.45
C PHE A 580 -11.74 4.95 18.50
N LEU A 581 -11.31 5.43 19.67
CA LEU A 581 -10.77 4.63 20.76
C LEU A 581 -11.60 4.80 22.04
N ASP A 582 -11.52 3.82 22.93
CA ASP A 582 -12.02 3.92 24.29
C ASP A 582 -11.06 4.74 25.20
N PRO A 583 -11.47 5.08 26.44
CA PRO A 583 -10.66 5.93 27.32
C PRO A 583 -9.26 5.39 27.66
N GLU A 584 -9.06 4.08 27.53
CA GLU A 584 -7.78 3.40 27.77
C GLU A 584 -6.96 3.20 26.48
N GLY A 585 -7.44 3.71 25.35
CA GLY A 585 -6.72 3.74 24.08
C GLY A 585 -6.90 2.48 23.22
N TYR A 586 -7.84 1.60 23.55
CA TYR A 586 -8.17 0.44 22.72
C TYR A 586 -9.25 0.81 21.68
N PRO A 587 -9.39 0.05 20.58
CA PRO A 587 -10.42 0.33 19.59
C PRO A 587 -11.82 0.40 20.21
N ALA A 588 -12.60 1.41 19.82
CA ALA A 588 -13.94 1.66 20.35
C ALA A 588 -14.98 0.62 19.91
N ILE A 589 -14.56 -0.44 19.22
CA ILE A 589 -15.41 -1.53 18.73
C ILE A 589 -15.03 -2.88 19.33
N THR A 590 -15.93 -3.85 19.27
CA THR A 590 -15.65 -5.24 19.65
C THR A 590 -14.64 -5.89 18.71
N PRO A 591 -13.74 -6.74 19.25
CA PRO A 591 -12.82 -7.53 18.43
C PRO A 591 -13.57 -8.50 17.50
N PRO A 592 -12.93 -9.00 16.43
CA PRO A 592 -11.51 -8.81 16.11
C PRO A 592 -11.17 -7.40 15.59
N TRP A 593 -9.98 -6.90 15.92
CA TRP A 593 -9.45 -5.63 15.41
C TRP A 593 -8.50 -5.83 14.22
N GLY A 594 -8.19 -7.08 13.91
CA GLY A 594 -7.53 -7.48 12.68
C GLY A 594 -7.76 -8.95 12.40
N THR A 595 -7.81 -9.31 11.13
CA THR A 595 -8.17 -10.66 10.66
C THR A 595 -7.23 -11.14 9.57
N LEU A 596 -7.21 -12.46 9.37
CA LEU A 596 -6.69 -13.13 8.18
C LEU A 596 -7.82 -13.94 7.56
N THR A 597 -8.07 -13.74 6.27
CA THR A 597 -9.21 -14.30 5.55
C THR A 597 -8.74 -15.10 4.35
N ALA A 598 -9.26 -16.31 4.16
CA ALA A 598 -9.14 -17.04 2.89
C ALA A 598 -10.43 -16.91 2.09
N ILE A 599 -10.30 -16.59 0.81
CA ILE A 599 -11.41 -16.35 -0.12
C ILE A 599 -11.23 -17.25 -1.34
N ASP A 600 -12.20 -18.12 -1.60
CA ASP A 600 -12.27 -18.89 -2.84
C ASP A 600 -12.72 -17.96 -3.99
N LEU A 601 -11.82 -17.64 -4.91
CA LEU A 601 -12.14 -16.76 -6.05
C LEU A 601 -12.92 -17.47 -7.17
N ASP A 602 -12.92 -18.80 -7.21
CA ASP A 602 -13.71 -19.57 -8.17
C ASP A 602 -15.19 -19.47 -7.82
N ARG A 603 -15.52 -19.52 -6.52
CA ARG A 603 -16.88 -19.42 -5.98
C ARG A 603 -17.28 -18.00 -5.57
N GLY A 604 -16.31 -17.15 -5.26
CA GLY A 604 -16.50 -15.82 -4.68
C GLY A 604 -17.05 -15.89 -3.26
N GLU A 605 -16.47 -16.74 -2.41
CA GLU A 605 -16.95 -17.05 -1.07
C GLU A 605 -15.79 -17.08 -0.07
N ILE A 606 -16.03 -16.64 1.18
CA ILE A 606 -15.05 -16.79 2.26
C ILE A 606 -15.00 -18.27 2.67
N VAL A 607 -13.79 -18.82 2.74
CA VAL A 607 -13.52 -20.20 3.17
C VAL A 607 -13.39 -20.24 4.69
N TRP A 608 -12.54 -19.38 5.23
CA TRP A 608 -12.33 -19.20 6.66
C TRP A 608 -11.85 -17.78 6.94
N GLN A 609 -12.06 -17.33 8.18
CA GLN A 609 -11.54 -16.08 8.70
C GLN A 609 -11.17 -16.25 10.17
N VAL A 610 -9.98 -15.78 10.55
CA VAL A 610 -9.47 -15.88 11.93
C VAL A 610 -8.92 -14.52 12.40
N PRO A 611 -8.95 -14.22 13.71
CA PRO A 611 -8.24 -13.06 14.25
C PRO A 611 -6.74 -13.16 13.98
N LEU A 612 -6.13 -12.07 13.52
CA LEU A 612 -4.70 -11.98 13.24
C LEU A 612 -4.01 -11.12 14.29
N GLY A 613 -3.15 -11.76 15.09
CA GLY A 613 -2.43 -11.11 16.19
C GLY A 613 -3.27 -10.97 17.46
N GLU A 614 -2.63 -10.46 18.50
CA GLU A 614 -3.28 -10.09 19.76
C GLU A 614 -2.71 -8.77 20.27
N VAL A 615 -3.48 -8.08 21.12
CA VAL A 615 -2.97 -6.97 21.92
C VAL A 615 -2.36 -7.53 23.22
N PRO A 616 -1.01 -7.51 23.41
CA PRO A 616 -0.36 -8.25 24.49
C PRO A 616 -0.86 -7.88 25.89
N ALA A 617 -1.15 -6.60 26.14
CA ALA A 617 -1.63 -6.11 27.42
C ALA A 617 -3.01 -6.69 27.81
N LEU A 618 -3.91 -6.85 26.84
CA LEU A 618 -5.24 -7.45 27.06
C LEU A 618 -5.17 -8.96 27.14
N ALA A 619 -4.30 -9.56 26.33
CA ALA A 619 -4.06 -10.99 26.34
C ALA A 619 -3.54 -11.44 27.73
N ALA A 620 -2.66 -10.65 28.35
CA ALA A 620 -2.20 -10.86 29.73
C ALA A 620 -3.33 -10.79 30.79
N GLN A 621 -4.44 -10.12 30.48
CA GLN A 621 -5.64 -10.02 31.31
C GLN A 621 -6.70 -11.08 30.97
N GLY A 622 -6.39 -12.01 30.07
CA GLY A 622 -7.29 -13.10 29.65
C GLY A 622 -8.16 -12.80 28.43
N LEU A 623 -8.13 -11.57 27.89
CA LEU A 623 -8.81 -11.21 26.65
C LEU A 623 -7.95 -11.61 25.44
N ARG A 624 -8.13 -12.86 25.00
CA ARG A 624 -7.45 -13.48 23.85
C ARG A 624 -8.23 -13.28 22.55
N HIS A 625 -7.60 -13.61 21.43
CA HIS A 625 -8.19 -13.57 20.09
C HIS A 625 -8.73 -12.18 19.69
N THR A 626 -8.08 -11.14 20.20
CA THR A 626 -8.47 -9.75 19.94
C THR A 626 -8.22 -9.33 18.50
N GLY A 627 -7.31 -9.99 17.79
CA GLY A 627 -6.71 -9.40 16.60
C GLY A 627 -5.91 -8.14 16.97
N CYS A 628 -5.19 -7.61 16.01
CA CYS A 628 -4.65 -6.25 16.14
C CYS A 628 -4.46 -5.63 14.76
N GLU A 629 -4.25 -4.31 14.75
CA GLU A 629 -3.83 -3.62 13.55
C GLU A 629 -2.56 -4.28 12.98
N ASN A 630 -2.56 -4.50 11.68
CA ASN A 630 -1.58 -5.28 10.97
C ASN A 630 -1.15 -4.61 9.66
N TYR A 631 0.15 -4.68 9.38
CA TYR A 631 0.81 -4.04 8.24
C TYR A 631 1.83 -5.00 7.63
N GLY A 632 1.90 -5.06 6.31
CA GLY A 632 2.58 -6.15 5.59
C GLY A 632 1.57 -7.22 5.17
N GLY A 633 2.00 -8.15 4.32
CA GLY A 633 1.13 -9.13 3.68
C GLY A 633 1.52 -10.58 3.98
N PRO A 634 0.63 -11.53 3.62
CA PRO A 634 0.92 -12.95 3.74
C PRO A 634 1.76 -13.46 2.57
N VAL A 635 2.32 -14.65 2.73
CA VAL A 635 2.87 -15.50 1.66
C VAL A 635 2.28 -16.88 1.78
N VAL A 636 1.84 -17.48 0.67
CA VAL A 636 1.32 -18.85 0.64
C VAL A 636 2.29 -19.80 -0.08
N THR A 637 2.43 -21.03 0.42
CA THR A 637 3.34 -22.04 -0.15
C THR A 637 2.62 -23.30 -0.61
N ALA A 638 3.23 -24.00 -1.57
CA ALA A 638 2.80 -25.34 -2.01
C ALA A 638 2.75 -26.35 -0.83
N GLY A 639 3.61 -26.16 0.18
CA GLY A 639 3.61 -26.94 1.43
C GLY A 639 2.35 -26.84 2.29
N GLY A 640 1.34 -26.05 1.88
CA GLY A 640 0.05 -25.97 2.56
C GLY A 640 0.01 -24.92 3.67
N LEU A 641 0.88 -23.91 3.62
CA LEU A 641 1.08 -22.94 4.68
C LEU A 641 0.86 -21.50 4.20
N VAL A 642 0.35 -20.66 5.09
CA VAL A 642 0.33 -19.19 4.95
C VAL A 642 1.23 -18.59 6.03
N PHE A 643 2.33 -17.96 5.62
CA PHE A 643 3.24 -17.23 6.51
C PHE A 643 2.87 -15.75 6.59
N ILE A 644 2.82 -15.19 7.80
CA ILE A 644 2.58 -13.76 8.01
C ILE A 644 3.14 -13.30 9.36
N ALA A 645 3.75 -12.11 9.38
CA ALA A 645 4.19 -11.46 10.61
C ALA A 645 3.19 -10.38 11.02
N ALA A 646 3.26 -9.23 10.34
CA ALA A 646 2.32 -8.12 10.26
C ALA A 646 1.78 -7.48 11.56
N THR A 647 1.89 -8.12 12.72
CA THR A 647 1.14 -7.79 13.93
C THR A 647 2.00 -7.12 14.99
N CYS A 648 1.37 -6.29 15.83
CA CYS A 648 2.04 -5.54 16.89
C CYS A 648 2.63 -6.41 18.02
N ASP A 649 2.21 -7.67 18.14
CA ASP A 649 2.75 -8.62 19.14
C ASP A 649 4.11 -9.24 18.77
N ARG A 650 4.72 -8.78 17.67
CA ARG A 650 6.07 -9.15 17.23
C ARG A 650 6.24 -10.63 16.94
N LYS A 651 5.24 -11.26 16.32
CA LYS A 651 5.32 -12.67 15.92
C LYS A 651 5.32 -12.83 14.42
N ILE A 652 6.05 -13.84 13.93
CA ILE A 652 5.81 -14.47 12.64
C ILE A 652 5.05 -15.77 12.86
N ARG A 653 4.09 -16.08 12.00
CA ARG A 653 3.18 -17.22 12.11
C ARG A 653 3.13 -18.01 10.83
N ALA A 654 2.80 -19.30 10.95
CA ALA A 654 2.39 -20.16 9.86
C ALA A 654 1.00 -20.74 10.16
N PHE A 655 0.06 -20.50 9.25
CA PHE A 655 -1.30 -21.05 9.31
C PHE A 655 -1.48 -22.16 8.28
N ASP A 656 -2.32 -23.14 8.59
CA ASP A 656 -2.84 -24.09 7.62
C ASP A 656 -3.66 -23.33 6.54
N LYS A 657 -3.26 -23.45 5.27
CA LYS A 657 -3.89 -22.70 4.18
C LYS A 657 -5.38 -23.09 3.96
N TYR A 658 -5.77 -24.31 4.35
CA TYR A 658 -7.12 -24.81 4.14
C TYR A 658 -8.08 -24.49 5.28
N THR A 659 -7.57 -24.40 6.52
CA THR A 659 -8.42 -24.29 7.72
C THR A 659 -8.22 -23.01 8.52
N GLY A 660 -7.14 -22.27 8.29
CA GLY A 660 -6.77 -21.11 9.10
C GLY A 660 -6.23 -21.48 10.49
N GLN A 661 -5.97 -22.77 10.76
CA GLN A 661 -5.39 -23.21 12.02
C GLN A 661 -3.95 -22.72 12.15
N LEU A 662 -3.60 -22.11 13.30
CA LEU A 662 -2.22 -21.76 13.61
C LEU A 662 -1.40 -23.04 13.86
N LEU A 663 -0.33 -23.26 13.08
CA LEU A 663 0.52 -24.44 13.17
C LEU A 663 1.90 -24.15 13.78
N TRP A 664 2.37 -22.91 13.64
CA TRP A 664 3.66 -22.48 14.19
C TRP A 664 3.70 -20.96 14.37
N GLU A 665 4.45 -20.52 15.38
CA GLU A 665 4.79 -19.11 15.56
C GLU A 665 6.18 -18.96 16.20
N ALA A 666 6.81 -17.81 15.96
CA ALA A 666 8.04 -17.41 16.63
C ALA A 666 8.00 -15.90 16.96
N VAL A 667 8.65 -15.53 18.06
CA VAL A 667 8.81 -14.13 18.47
C VAL A 667 10.00 -13.52 17.74
N LEU A 668 9.79 -12.35 17.15
CA LEU A 668 10.79 -11.54 16.47
C LEU A 668 11.37 -10.49 17.44
N PRO A 669 12.61 -10.01 17.19
CA PRO A 669 13.21 -8.94 17.99
C PRO A 669 12.36 -7.65 18.04
N ALA A 670 11.71 -7.32 16.92
CA ALA A 670 10.79 -6.20 16.75
C ALA A 670 9.60 -6.61 15.87
N ALA A 671 8.54 -5.80 15.81
CA ALA A 671 7.37 -6.14 14.99
C ALA A 671 7.73 -6.22 13.50
N GLY A 672 7.27 -7.29 12.85
CA GLY A 672 7.53 -7.55 11.44
C GLY A 672 6.48 -6.92 10.54
N TYR A 673 6.56 -5.61 10.31
CA TYR A 673 5.64 -4.86 9.46
C TYR A 673 5.98 -4.96 7.97
N ALA A 674 6.46 -6.12 7.52
CA ALA A 674 6.81 -6.41 6.14
C ALA A 674 6.14 -7.71 5.68
N THR A 675 6.09 -7.92 4.37
CA THR A 675 5.74 -9.23 3.79
C THR A 675 6.98 -10.15 3.86
N PRO A 676 6.87 -11.38 4.38
CA PRO A 676 7.97 -12.35 4.34
C PRO A 676 8.44 -12.63 2.90
N ALA A 677 9.68 -13.07 2.73
CA ALA A 677 10.18 -13.63 1.48
C ALA A 677 10.51 -15.11 1.67
N VAL A 678 10.23 -15.93 0.65
CA VAL A 678 10.45 -17.38 0.68
C VAL A 678 11.34 -17.78 -0.49
N TYR A 679 12.44 -18.47 -0.22
CA TYR A 679 13.42 -18.85 -1.25
C TYR A 679 14.07 -20.19 -0.94
N GLU A 680 14.69 -20.78 -1.95
CA GLU A 680 15.50 -21.98 -1.83
C GLU A 680 16.95 -21.67 -2.21
N LEU A 681 17.89 -22.20 -1.43
CA LEU A 681 19.31 -22.14 -1.75
C LEU A 681 19.97 -23.47 -1.41
N GLY A 682 20.67 -24.08 -2.37
CA GLY A 682 21.33 -25.38 -2.17
C GLY A 682 20.37 -26.51 -1.79
N GLY A 683 19.11 -26.45 -2.24
CA GLY A 683 18.08 -27.43 -1.88
C GLY A 683 17.44 -27.21 -0.50
N LYS A 684 17.81 -26.13 0.21
CA LYS A 684 17.30 -25.80 1.55
C LYS A 684 16.31 -24.62 1.47
N PRO A 685 15.11 -24.73 2.08
CA PRO A 685 14.11 -23.66 2.05
C PRO A 685 14.34 -22.65 3.16
N TYR A 686 14.07 -21.37 2.89
CA TYR A 686 14.19 -20.30 3.85
C TYR A 686 12.95 -19.41 3.82
N VAL A 687 12.56 -18.93 5.00
CA VAL A 687 11.56 -17.86 5.17
C VAL A 687 12.26 -16.71 5.88
N VAL A 688 12.32 -15.52 5.27
CA VAL A 688 13.00 -14.34 5.84
C VAL A 688 12.04 -13.18 6.01
N ILE A 689 12.20 -12.42 7.08
CA ILE A 689 11.37 -11.25 7.40
C ILE A 689 12.19 -10.10 7.97
N ALA A 690 11.85 -8.88 7.58
CA ALA A 690 12.36 -7.66 8.20
C ALA A 690 11.60 -7.37 9.51
N ALA A 691 12.33 -7.19 10.61
CA ALA A 691 11.83 -6.86 11.93
C ALA A 691 12.32 -5.46 12.33
N GLY A 692 11.54 -4.44 11.97
CA GLY A 692 11.84 -3.04 12.25
C GLY A 692 11.04 -2.42 13.40
N GLY A 693 9.82 -2.89 13.66
CA GLY A 693 8.96 -2.37 14.74
C GLY A 693 8.63 -0.88 14.63
N GLY A 694 8.46 -0.22 15.78
CA GLY A 694 8.43 1.24 15.94
C GLY A 694 7.27 2.01 15.30
N LYS A 695 6.27 1.34 14.72
CA LYS A 695 5.12 2.02 14.08
C LYS A 695 4.07 2.50 15.10
N TRP A 696 3.72 1.68 16.10
CA TRP A 696 2.70 1.97 17.10
C TRP A 696 3.24 1.95 18.53
N GLY A 697 4.48 2.41 18.70
CA GLY A 697 5.12 2.52 20.01
C GLY A 697 5.73 1.21 20.53
N GLU A 698 5.68 0.13 19.74
CA GLU A 698 6.44 -1.08 20.02
C GLU A 698 7.94 -0.81 19.92
N PRO A 699 8.78 -1.65 20.55
CA PRO A 699 10.22 -1.55 20.41
C PRO A 699 10.66 -1.43 18.95
N SER A 700 11.44 -0.40 18.65
CA SER A 700 12.08 -0.24 17.35
C SER A 700 13.28 -1.17 17.24
N GLY A 701 13.51 -1.69 16.04
CA GLY A 701 14.59 -2.60 15.72
C GLY A 701 15.10 -2.38 14.31
N GLY A 702 15.99 -3.27 13.88
CA GLY A 702 16.57 -3.20 12.55
C GLY A 702 17.24 -4.51 12.21
N SER A 703 16.47 -5.60 12.12
CA SER A 703 17.02 -6.91 11.82
C SER A 703 16.29 -7.62 10.69
N TYR A 704 17.02 -8.49 9.99
CA TYR A 704 16.46 -9.52 9.14
C TYR A 704 16.61 -10.86 9.84
N VAL A 705 15.52 -11.60 9.97
CA VAL A 705 15.49 -12.92 10.62
C VAL A 705 15.09 -13.95 9.59
N ALA A 706 15.92 -14.96 9.38
CA ALA A 706 15.61 -16.08 8.49
C ALA A 706 15.37 -17.37 9.29
N PHE A 707 14.41 -18.16 8.82
CA PHE A 707 14.03 -19.44 9.37
C PHE A 707 14.22 -20.55 8.33
N THR A 708 14.61 -21.74 8.80
CA THR A 708 14.75 -22.92 7.94
C THR A 708 14.50 -24.20 8.75
N LEU A 709 14.44 -25.34 8.07
CA LEU A 709 14.44 -26.66 8.70
C LEU A 709 15.87 -27.05 9.11
N GLU A 710 16.00 -27.67 10.29
CA GLU A 710 17.26 -28.31 10.72
C GLU A 710 17.63 -29.50 9.84
#